data_AF-Q7UPT0-F1
#
_entry.id   AF-Q7UPT0-F1
#
_cell.length_a   1.000
_cell.length_b   1.000
_cell.length_c   1.000
_cell.angle_alpha   90.00
_cell.angle_beta   90.00
_cell.angle_gamma   90.00
#
_symmetry.space_group_name_H-M   'P 1'
#
loop_
_entity.id
_entity.type
_entity.pdbx_description
1 polymer ?
#
loop_
_entity_poly.entity_id
_entity_poly.type
_entity_poly.pdbx_seq_one_letter_code
_entity_poly.pdbx_strand_id
1 'polypeptide(L)'
;MIGMSKSELESSGKTKSRLLLKVLLFTLVLSAIVVGGIGLYLYQAEQSRLADSAASSAAMAERMKLQAELMKYRDKSKVTLKDLESKEFVACLDQVPIDEETQKMRLRDVVKARTKVDPHLKTALLDVFNAPLVGDQPPVRYSDLVDEFAVDIDLMLERFVARNQQSENVERDKAALRECLLDAFRFEHPSEKVLETVKAAEILGDPIVLFALFKTDTNVSYEKKWERVTTASDRIAESPELFDPMFVAMVHVDALRFHADDRASDEYDTAVRRYLSAWPAAWQESSRRKSSVGRDHICLGSMYLSFGLLNSVAQMDLVEALVSVKQPKVQPYIVHHMVGQMFREVAWDHRGTKFVSDTDASAMEMFDKLSTIASSHAVEAYLLRPELAFLARQPLKLQMGNGNTPLSVQHWFRLALSGHIDHQSAYSDYSLALMPRWGGSEDWQKNIANKCLETETEDGVVELRSNVFMDDYLMRRTPDVTMVDDPANLSWAKRSIAAWGKFNQRNRTYGFGIRGAELALQILWEAGQFEDVSELLEVLGPRTEQINWGTRNMNEEEVRFICKMADGPAYLWWMPIQQRLVFNSERLNDKNTSALRLSLDALGTVWLDDQEFVASRFPGLSDEEIESKRAYAKQILDNRRTQLNLLERYHRGEMIHFTTNELAASFNPIGKPDSVELRSSEKCHQEAMQMAREFEGSDANDLAEADADDASQVPRNESLDEIADVAGGFRVATDWLDYTFLLRNQIRYPLPATYEVTVSFIEAPNSPHGVSLLCGPDGSGGLMNELRGTQIRFSPGGGFLLTDELPERWGKTPIFRQWILKGTKKRTRRLRLDIGESGYRIFVDGEQLHERQTSLQTSGLFQVGCASSRRFDQTPGIPHVFNVYDFRVQKLEEPPFSDTPSHDSEFLDWEADSEGFL
;
A
#
# COMPACT_ATOMS: atom_id res chain seq x y z
N MET A 1 35.15 -130.01 44.48
CA MET A 1 36.49 -130.38 44.97
C MET A 1 37.38 -129.15 44.90
N ILE A 2 37.88 -128.75 46.07
CA ILE A 2 39.17 -128.08 46.37
C ILE A 2 39.45 -126.73 45.70
N GLY A 3 39.53 -125.68 46.54
CA GLY A 3 39.65 -124.28 46.14
C GLY A 3 41.08 -123.77 45.97
N MET A 4 41.17 -122.46 45.70
CA MET A 4 42.33 -121.58 45.92
C MET A 4 41.87 -120.10 45.91
N SER A 5 42.73 -119.22 46.42
CA SER A 5 42.44 -118.05 47.25
C SER A 5 42.23 -116.69 46.56
N LYS A 6 41.50 -115.81 47.26
CA LYS A 6 41.39 -114.35 47.05
C LYS A 6 42.74 -113.63 47.24
N SER A 7 43.37 -113.13 46.17
CA SER A 7 44.29 -111.97 46.28
C SER A 7 44.65 -111.21 44.98
N GLU A 8 43.98 -111.35 43.83
CA GLU A 8 44.45 -110.70 42.58
C GLU A 8 43.45 -109.75 41.86
N LEU A 9 42.46 -109.17 42.55
CA LEU A 9 41.41 -108.38 41.87
C LEU A 9 41.29 -106.90 42.28
N GLU A 10 42.40 -106.22 42.60
CA GLU A 10 42.38 -104.78 42.92
C GLU A 10 43.24 -103.83 42.06
N SER A 11 43.92 -104.27 40.99
CA SER A 11 44.81 -103.35 40.23
C SER A 11 44.21 -102.68 38.97
N SER A 12 43.00 -103.05 38.51
CA SER A 12 42.49 -102.59 37.20
C SER A 12 41.62 -101.31 37.23
N GLY A 13 41.17 -100.84 38.39
CA GLY A 13 40.18 -99.74 38.51
C GLY A 13 40.73 -98.31 38.39
N LYS A 14 42.02 -98.06 38.63
CA LYS A 14 42.57 -96.69 38.76
C LYS A 14 42.94 -96.01 37.42
N THR A 15 43.08 -96.76 36.33
CA THR A 15 43.65 -96.22 35.08
C THR A 15 42.60 -95.55 34.17
N LYS A 16 41.34 -96.01 34.19
CA LYS A 16 40.27 -95.46 33.34
C LYS A 16 39.71 -94.12 33.84
N SER A 17 39.69 -93.89 35.16
CA SER A 17 39.21 -92.63 35.77
C SER A 17 40.09 -91.42 35.42
N ARG A 18 41.41 -91.59 35.34
CA ARG A 18 42.35 -90.49 35.03
C ARG A 18 42.30 -90.02 33.58
N LEU A 19 41.94 -90.88 32.64
CA LEU A 19 41.84 -90.50 31.22
C LEU A 19 40.58 -89.65 30.96
N LEU A 20 39.45 -90.05 31.55
CA LEU A 20 38.17 -89.35 31.42
C LEU A 20 38.23 -87.93 32.00
N LEU A 21 38.91 -87.75 33.14
CA LEU A 21 39.10 -86.43 33.75
C LEU A 21 39.93 -85.50 32.84
N LYS A 22 40.97 -86.02 32.18
CA LYS A 22 41.83 -85.22 31.27
C LYS A 22 41.08 -84.77 30.02
N VAL A 23 40.27 -85.65 29.43
CA VAL A 23 39.45 -85.29 28.27
C VAL A 23 38.44 -84.22 28.67
N LEU A 24 37.76 -84.38 29.80
CA LEU A 24 36.74 -83.44 30.26
C LEU A 24 37.34 -82.05 30.58
N LEU A 25 38.54 -82.00 31.16
CA LEU A 25 39.28 -80.76 31.38
C LEU A 25 39.68 -80.09 30.06
N PHE A 26 40.14 -80.86 29.08
CA PHE A 26 40.53 -80.32 27.77
C PHE A 26 39.32 -79.75 27.02
N THR A 27 38.18 -80.44 27.06
CA THR A 27 36.93 -79.95 26.46
C THR A 27 36.43 -78.68 27.16
N LEU A 28 36.54 -78.59 28.49
CA LEU A 28 36.17 -77.38 29.25
C LEU A 28 37.04 -76.18 28.87
N VAL A 29 38.35 -76.38 28.73
CA VAL A 29 39.28 -75.31 28.32
C VAL A 29 39.00 -74.87 26.88
N LEU A 30 38.76 -75.81 25.96
CA LEU A 30 38.42 -75.47 24.57
C LEU A 30 37.11 -74.69 24.49
N SER A 31 36.08 -75.12 25.23
CA SER A 31 34.79 -74.43 25.30
C SER A 31 34.93 -73.03 25.90
N ALA A 32 35.74 -72.85 26.93
CA ALA A 32 36.00 -71.54 27.52
C ALA A 32 36.72 -70.58 26.56
N ILE A 33 37.67 -71.09 25.75
CA ILE A 33 38.37 -70.30 24.73
C ILE A 33 37.42 -69.91 23.60
N VAL A 34 36.58 -70.83 23.13
CA VAL A 34 35.61 -70.56 22.06
C VAL A 34 34.54 -69.57 22.53
N VAL A 35 33.98 -69.75 23.72
CA VAL A 35 32.98 -68.83 24.29
C VAL A 35 33.60 -67.46 24.59
N GLY A 36 34.83 -67.42 25.13
CA GLY A 36 35.57 -66.18 25.35
C GLY A 36 35.92 -65.45 24.04
N GLY A 37 36.32 -66.18 23.00
CA GLY A 37 36.61 -65.63 21.68
C GLY A 37 35.36 -65.08 20.97
N ILE A 38 34.24 -65.81 21.03
CA ILE A 38 32.94 -65.34 20.50
C ILE A 38 32.47 -64.11 21.30
N GLY A 39 32.61 -64.12 22.63
CA GLY A 39 32.27 -62.98 23.49
C GLY A 39 33.09 -61.73 23.17
N LEU A 40 34.41 -61.87 22.97
CA LEU A 40 35.29 -60.77 22.59
C LEU A 40 34.96 -60.22 21.19
N TYR A 41 34.69 -61.11 20.23
CA TYR A 41 34.29 -60.73 18.87
C TYR A 41 32.96 -59.98 18.86
N LEU A 42 31.94 -60.48 19.58
CA LEU A 42 30.64 -59.80 19.69
C LEU A 42 30.76 -58.45 20.41
N TYR A 43 31.59 -58.36 21.45
CA TYR A 43 31.86 -57.10 22.13
C TYR A 43 32.55 -56.08 21.21
N GLN A 44 33.55 -56.50 20.43
CA GLN A 44 34.23 -55.64 19.46
C GLN A 44 33.30 -55.22 18.32
N ALA A 45 32.48 -56.14 17.80
CA ALA A 45 31.49 -55.84 16.76
C ALA A 45 30.43 -54.84 17.25
N GLU A 46 29.97 -54.96 18.49
CA GLU A 46 29.01 -54.02 19.08
C GLU A 46 29.65 -52.66 19.37
N GLN A 47 30.91 -52.61 19.81
CA GLN A 47 31.66 -51.36 19.95
C GLN A 47 31.85 -50.64 18.61
N SER A 48 32.18 -51.37 17.54
CA SER A 48 32.26 -50.79 16.19
C SER A 48 30.90 -50.27 15.71
N ARG A 49 29.81 -51.02 15.94
CA ARG A 49 28.44 -50.59 15.60
C ARG A 49 28.02 -49.33 16.34
N LEU A 50 28.38 -49.21 17.62
CA LEU A 50 28.12 -48.02 18.44
C LEU A 50 28.98 -46.83 17.97
N ALA A 51 30.24 -47.05 17.59
CA ALA A 51 31.10 -46.02 17.03
C ALA A 51 30.59 -45.50 15.68
N ASP A 52 30.13 -46.38 14.79
CA ASP A 52 29.54 -46.01 13.50
C ASP A 52 28.21 -45.26 13.66
N SER A 53 27.39 -45.67 14.64
CA SER A 53 26.13 -44.98 15.00
C SER A 53 26.40 -43.58 15.58
N ALA A 54 27.42 -43.43 16.43
CA ALA A 54 27.84 -42.15 16.98
C ALA A 54 28.41 -41.22 15.90
N ALA A 55 29.22 -41.75 14.98
CA ALA A 55 29.75 -41.00 13.84
C ALA A 55 28.64 -40.55 12.88
N SER A 56 27.66 -41.41 12.60
CA SER A 56 26.48 -41.09 11.80
C SER A 56 25.61 -40.01 12.47
N SER A 57 25.40 -40.11 13.79
CA SER A 57 24.66 -39.11 14.57
C SER A 57 25.38 -37.76 14.61
N ALA A 58 26.71 -37.75 14.74
CA ALA A 58 27.52 -36.54 14.69
C ALA A 58 27.48 -35.88 13.30
N ALA A 59 27.60 -36.66 12.23
CA ALA A 59 27.48 -36.16 10.85
C ALA A 59 26.07 -35.63 10.54
N MET A 60 25.03 -36.27 11.07
CA MET A 60 23.65 -35.79 10.97
C MET A 60 23.43 -34.50 11.76
N ALA A 61 23.99 -34.38 12.97
CA ALA A 61 23.96 -33.16 13.76
C ALA A 61 24.72 -32.01 13.07
N GLU A 62 25.88 -32.30 12.45
CA GLU A 62 26.65 -31.33 11.67
C GLU A 62 25.89 -30.89 10.42
N ARG A 63 25.24 -31.83 9.71
CA ARG A 63 24.37 -31.52 8.56
C ARG A 63 23.14 -30.71 8.96
N MET A 64 22.51 -31.03 10.09
CA MET A 64 21.39 -30.26 10.65
C MET A 64 21.84 -28.86 11.08
N LYS A 65 23.04 -28.73 11.67
CA LYS A 65 23.62 -27.44 12.03
C LYS A 65 23.91 -26.60 10.78
N LEU A 66 24.50 -27.19 9.74
CA LEU A 66 24.74 -26.53 8.46
C LEU A 66 23.42 -26.12 7.80
N GLN A 67 22.41 -26.98 7.82
CA GLN A 67 21.09 -26.68 7.28
C GLN A 67 20.39 -25.57 8.07
N ALA A 68 20.48 -25.59 9.40
CA ALA A 68 19.96 -24.52 10.26
C ALA A 68 20.69 -23.20 10.01
N GLU A 69 22.01 -23.24 9.82
CA GLU A 69 22.82 -22.06 9.48
C GLU A 69 22.42 -21.50 8.11
N LEU A 70 22.17 -22.35 7.12
CA LEU A 70 21.69 -21.96 5.77
C LEU A 70 20.24 -21.45 5.75
N MET A 71 19.47 -21.76 6.79
CA MET A 71 18.08 -21.31 6.97
C MET A 71 17.96 -20.16 7.98
N LYS A 72 19.09 -19.70 8.55
CA LYS A 72 19.15 -18.71 9.65
C LYS A 72 18.32 -17.46 9.37
N TYR A 73 18.34 -16.96 8.12
CA TYR A 73 17.66 -15.70 7.77
C TYR A 73 16.31 -15.87 7.10
N ARG A 74 15.85 -17.09 6.83
CA ARG A 74 14.65 -17.35 6.01
C ARG A 74 13.32 -17.23 6.76
N ASP A 75 13.38 -17.12 8.08
CA ASP A 75 12.19 -16.92 8.91
C ASP A 75 11.69 -15.47 8.83
N LYS A 76 10.36 -15.27 8.92
CA LYS A 76 9.69 -13.95 8.93
C LYS A 76 9.56 -13.37 10.35
N SER A 77 10.34 -13.85 11.32
CA SER A 77 10.30 -13.37 12.69
C SER A 77 10.69 -11.89 12.81
N LYS A 78 9.90 -11.15 13.59
CA LYS A 78 10.22 -9.78 14.02
C LYS A 78 11.05 -9.82 15.29
N VAL A 79 11.81 -8.76 15.54
CA VAL A 79 12.54 -8.60 16.82
C VAL A 79 11.54 -8.58 17.97
N THR A 80 11.87 -9.27 19.05
CA THR A 80 11.05 -9.35 20.26
C THR A 80 11.76 -8.71 21.46
N LEU A 81 11.01 -8.47 22.55
CA LEU A 81 11.60 -8.03 23.80
C LEU A 81 12.67 -9.00 24.32
N LYS A 82 12.46 -10.31 24.17
CA LYS A 82 13.44 -11.32 24.58
C LYS A 82 14.76 -11.20 23.81
N ASP A 83 14.69 -10.84 22.54
CA ASP A 83 15.88 -10.61 21.71
C ASP A 83 16.66 -9.39 22.20
N LEU A 84 15.97 -8.31 22.55
CA LEU A 84 16.57 -7.09 23.12
C LEU A 84 17.13 -7.31 24.55
N GLU A 85 16.58 -8.27 25.29
CA GLU A 85 17.06 -8.67 26.62
C GLU A 85 18.13 -9.77 26.57
N SER A 86 18.48 -10.27 25.38
CA SER A 86 19.53 -11.27 25.21
C SER A 86 20.89 -10.75 25.68
N LYS A 87 21.75 -11.64 26.19
CA LYS A 87 23.09 -11.25 26.68
C LYS A 87 23.94 -10.68 25.56
N GLU A 88 23.75 -11.23 24.36
CA GLU A 88 24.42 -10.86 23.13
C GLU A 88 24.07 -9.42 22.73
N PHE A 89 22.77 -9.06 22.74
CA PHE A 89 22.33 -7.72 22.42
C PHE A 89 22.71 -6.70 23.50
N VAL A 90 22.58 -7.06 24.79
CA VAL A 90 23.02 -6.19 25.90
C VAL A 90 24.52 -5.89 25.81
N ALA A 91 25.35 -6.87 25.44
CA ALA A 91 26.78 -6.64 25.21
C ALA A 91 27.06 -5.71 24.01
N CYS A 92 26.15 -5.63 23.05
CA CYS A 92 26.22 -4.62 21.98
C CYS A 92 25.87 -3.22 22.51
N LEU A 93 24.84 -3.10 23.36
CA LEU A 93 24.43 -1.83 23.97
C LEU A 93 25.53 -1.25 24.88
N ASP A 94 26.23 -2.10 25.63
CA ASP A 94 27.35 -1.69 26.49
C ASP A 94 28.49 -1.02 25.70
N GLN A 95 28.59 -1.26 24.39
CA GLN A 95 29.58 -0.64 23.52
C GLN A 95 29.15 0.74 22.98
N VAL A 96 27.89 1.11 23.14
CA VAL A 96 27.30 2.39 22.71
C VAL A 96 26.51 3.06 23.85
N PRO A 97 27.19 3.39 24.96
CA PRO A 97 26.52 3.94 26.15
C PRO A 97 25.92 5.32 25.88
N ILE A 98 24.81 5.63 26.55
CA ILE A 98 24.18 6.95 26.54
C ILE A 98 24.48 7.63 27.88
N ASP A 99 24.98 8.86 27.81
CA ASP A 99 25.11 9.73 28.98
C ASP A 99 23.80 10.53 29.17
N GLU A 100 22.83 9.90 29.83
CA GLU A 100 21.51 10.49 30.07
C GLU A 100 21.57 11.76 30.93
N GLU A 101 22.54 11.86 31.84
CA GLU A 101 22.68 13.02 32.75
C GLU A 101 23.00 14.30 31.97
N THR A 102 23.86 14.21 30.95
CA THR A 102 24.29 15.38 30.17
C THR A 102 23.56 15.53 28.83
N GLN A 103 22.78 14.54 28.39
CA GLN A 103 22.15 14.52 27.06
C GLN A 103 21.34 15.81 26.76
N LYS A 104 20.53 16.28 27.71
CA LYS A 104 19.75 17.52 27.55
C LYS A 104 20.63 18.76 27.40
N MET A 105 21.75 18.82 28.15
CA MET A 105 22.71 19.92 28.05
C MET A 105 23.42 19.91 26.70
N ARG A 106 23.89 18.73 26.27
CA ARG A 106 24.51 18.52 24.96
C ARG A 106 23.56 18.89 23.83
N LEU A 107 22.27 18.55 23.93
CA LEU A 107 21.25 18.92 22.95
C LEU A 107 21.10 20.43 22.83
N ARG A 108 21.00 21.13 23.96
CA ARG A 108 20.95 22.59 23.96
C ARG A 108 22.17 23.19 23.27
N ASP A 109 23.36 22.66 23.54
CA ASP A 109 24.61 23.18 22.99
C ASP A 109 24.74 22.89 21.49
N VAL A 110 24.33 21.70 21.04
CA VAL A 110 24.25 21.31 19.62
C VAL A 110 23.24 22.18 18.86
N VAL A 111 22.02 22.36 19.39
CA VAL A 111 21.01 23.24 18.79
C VAL A 111 21.53 24.68 18.72
N LYS A 112 22.17 25.17 19.79
CA LYS A 112 22.80 26.50 19.79
C LYS A 112 23.90 26.60 18.73
N ALA A 113 24.70 25.56 18.52
CA ALA A 113 25.70 25.53 17.46
C ALA A 113 25.05 25.58 16.07
N ARG A 114 23.99 24.80 15.84
CA ARG A 114 23.20 24.81 14.59
C ARG A 114 22.63 26.20 14.29
N THR A 115 22.07 26.89 15.28
CA THR A 115 21.54 28.27 15.09
C THR A 115 22.60 29.34 14.76
N LYS A 116 23.89 29.03 14.92
CA LYS A 116 24.98 29.93 14.47
C LYS A 116 25.32 29.73 13.00
N VAL A 117 25.12 28.50 12.49
CA VAL A 117 25.34 28.14 11.09
C VAL A 117 24.13 28.53 10.25
N ASP A 118 22.92 28.33 10.78
CA ASP A 118 21.66 28.76 10.21
C ASP A 118 21.00 29.80 11.15
N PRO A 119 21.16 31.10 10.89
CA PRO A 119 20.53 32.15 11.69
C PRO A 119 19.00 32.11 11.66
N HIS A 120 18.39 31.64 10.56
CA HIS A 120 16.94 31.53 10.44
C HIS A 120 16.38 30.46 11.39
N LEU A 121 17.11 29.35 11.57
CA LEU A 121 16.72 28.31 12.53
C LEU A 121 16.49 28.86 13.93
N LYS A 122 17.24 29.88 14.36
CA LYS A 122 17.00 30.53 15.66
C LYS A 122 15.59 31.13 15.73
N THR A 123 15.19 31.87 14.71
CA THR A 123 13.85 32.46 14.60
C THR A 123 12.79 31.37 14.50
N ALA A 124 13.04 30.35 13.68
CA ALA A 124 12.13 29.23 13.50
C ALA A 124 11.91 28.40 14.77
N LEU A 125 12.91 28.28 15.64
CA LEU A 125 12.76 27.59 16.94
C LEU A 125 12.11 28.47 18.02
N LEU A 126 12.18 29.81 17.89
CA LEU A 126 11.48 30.73 18.80
C LEU A 126 9.99 30.86 18.45
N ASP A 127 9.65 30.75 17.16
CA ASP A 127 8.27 30.80 16.66
C ASP A 127 8.02 29.66 15.66
N VAL A 128 7.90 28.45 16.20
CA VAL A 128 7.75 27.22 15.41
C VAL A 128 6.51 27.20 14.52
N PHE A 129 5.48 27.97 14.87
CA PHE A 129 4.19 28.00 14.16
C PHE A 129 4.11 29.08 13.09
N ASN A 130 4.66 30.28 13.32
CA ASN A 130 4.47 31.41 12.40
C ASN A 130 5.73 31.82 11.65
N ALA A 131 6.93 31.40 12.06
CA ALA A 131 8.12 31.65 11.27
C ALA A 131 7.98 31.03 9.85
N PRO A 132 8.49 31.69 8.80
CA PRO A 132 8.66 31.08 7.48
C PRO A 132 9.45 29.75 7.56
N LEU A 133 9.36 28.89 6.54
CA LEU A 133 10.15 27.65 6.51
C LEU A 133 11.62 27.89 6.15
N VAL A 134 11.88 28.98 5.44
CA VAL A 134 13.20 29.38 4.96
C VAL A 134 13.45 30.84 5.34
N GLY A 135 14.72 31.19 5.57
CA GLY A 135 15.13 32.57 5.79
C GLY A 135 15.65 33.24 4.52
N ASP A 136 16.36 34.35 4.69
CA ASP A 136 16.96 35.10 3.58
C ASP A 136 18.13 34.37 2.91
N GLN A 137 18.70 33.36 3.59
CA GLN A 137 19.78 32.55 3.04
C GLN A 137 19.21 31.34 2.28
N PRO A 138 19.82 30.96 1.13
CA PRO A 138 19.42 29.76 0.42
C PRO A 138 19.46 28.54 1.35
N PRO A 139 18.36 27.78 1.49
CA PRO A 139 18.35 26.58 2.32
C PRO A 139 19.15 25.46 1.64
N VAL A 140 19.68 24.55 2.44
CA VAL A 140 20.25 23.30 1.93
C VAL A 140 19.14 22.46 1.31
N ARG A 141 19.36 21.91 0.13
CA ARG A 141 18.48 20.98 -0.57
C ARG A 141 19.11 19.60 -0.67
N TYR A 142 18.29 18.60 -0.97
CA TYR A 142 18.78 17.24 -1.18
C TYR A 142 19.78 17.17 -2.35
N SER A 143 19.61 17.99 -3.39
CA SER A 143 20.58 18.10 -4.49
C SER A 143 21.98 18.51 -4.02
N ASP A 144 22.08 19.40 -3.02
CA ASP A 144 23.36 19.84 -2.47
C ASP A 144 24.06 18.70 -1.72
N LEU A 145 23.28 17.82 -1.08
CA LEU A 145 23.78 16.61 -0.46
C LEU A 145 24.30 15.61 -1.50
N VAL A 146 23.63 15.49 -2.65
CA VAL A 146 24.13 14.67 -3.76
C VAL A 146 25.43 15.26 -4.34
N ASP A 147 25.55 16.58 -4.42
CA ASP A 147 26.76 17.26 -4.89
C ASP A 147 27.95 17.00 -3.97
N GLU A 148 27.73 16.97 -2.65
CA GLU A 148 28.74 16.58 -1.68
C GLU A 148 29.15 15.11 -1.84
N PHE A 149 28.19 14.23 -2.18
CA PHE A 149 28.43 12.81 -2.43
C PHE A 149 29.13 12.52 -3.76
N ALA A 150 29.16 13.48 -4.70
CA ALA A 150 29.82 13.33 -5.99
C ALA A 150 31.30 12.92 -5.88
N VAL A 151 31.98 13.35 -4.80
CA VAL A 151 33.38 12.98 -4.53
C VAL A 151 33.52 11.47 -4.30
N ASP A 152 32.56 10.84 -3.60
CA ASP A 152 32.55 9.41 -3.37
C ASP A 152 32.20 8.64 -4.67
N ILE A 153 31.33 9.19 -5.52
CA ILE A 153 31.04 8.65 -6.87
C ILE A 153 32.31 8.67 -7.73
N ASP A 154 33.07 9.76 -7.71
CA ASP A 154 34.33 9.88 -8.46
C ASP A 154 35.33 8.80 -8.05
N LEU A 155 35.45 8.50 -6.74
CA LEU A 155 36.29 7.39 -6.25
C LEU A 155 35.82 6.01 -6.75
N MET A 156 34.50 5.78 -6.80
CA MET A 156 33.94 4.55 -7.36
C MET A 156 34.29 4.39 -8.85
N LEU A 157 34.25 5.51 -9.59
CA LEU A 157 34.54 5.56 -11.01
C LEU A 157 36.04 5.41 -11.32
N GLU A 158 36.94 5.88 -10.45
CA GLU A 158 38.38 5.58 -10.62
C GLU A 158 38.66 4.07 -10.58
N ARG A 159 37.94 3.32 -9.72
CA ARG A 159 38.05 1.86 -9.71
C ARG A 159 37.44 1.23 -10.97
N PHE A 160 36.37 1.80 -11.52
CA PHE A 160 35.82 1.38 -12.81
C PHE A 160 36.84 1.53 -13.94
N VAL A 161 37.52 2.67 -14.02
CA VAL A 161 38.59 2.87 -15.01
C VAL A 161 39.68 1.82 -14.85
N ALA A 162 40.11 1.57 -13.61
CA ALA A 162 41.14 0.58 -13.32
C ALA A 162 40.76 -0.85 -13.76
N ARG A 163 39.49 -1.24 -13.67
CA ARG A 163 38.99 -2.54 -14.14
C ARG A 163 38.80 -2.63 -15.65
N ASN A 164 38.66 -1.49 -16.33
CA ASN A 164 38.28 -1.41 -17.74
C ASN A 164 39.32 -0.68 -18.61
N GLN A 165 40.59 -0.68 -18.22
CA GLN A 165 41.68 0.01 -18.93
C GLN A 165 41.86 -0.42 -20.39
N GLN A 166 41.42 -1.64 -20.72
CA GLN A 166 41.42 -2.18 -22.08
C GLN A 166 40.35 -1.58 -23.00
N SER A 167 39.34 -0.89 -22.45
CA SER A 167 38.30 -0.25 -23.26
C SER A 167 38.81 1.08 -23.81
N GLU A 168 38.78 1.24 -25.14
CA GLU A 168 39.14 2.49 -25.82
C GLU A 168 38.20 3.65 -25.44
N ASN A 169 37.01 3.35 -24.92
CA ASN A 169 35.99 4.34 -24.54
C ASN A 169 35.92 4.60 -23.02
N VAL A 170 36.80 4.03 -22.21
CA VAL A 170 36.65 4.02 -20.73
C VAL A 170 36.47 5.41 -20.10
N GLU A 171 37.17 6.44 -20.59
CA GLU A 171 37.02 7.82 -20.09
C GLU A 171 35.70 8.47 -20.53
N ARG A 172 35.23 8.15 -21.74
CA ARG A 172 33.91 8.58 -22.21
C ARG A 172 32.82 7.93 -21.37
N ASP A 173 32.94 6.63 -21.13
CA ASP A 173 31.99 5.86 -20.33
C ASP A 173 31.99 6.35 -18.88
N LYS A 174 33.16 6.63 -18.30
CA LYS A 174 33.32 7.24 -16.97
C LYS A 174 32.54 8.56 -16.86
N ALA A 175 32.72 9.46 -17.82
CA ALA A 175 32.04 10.76 -17.80
C ALA A 175 30.51 10.60 -17.87
N ALA A 176 30.02 9.73 -18.76
CA ALA A 176 28.59 9.44 -18.89
C ALA A 176 28.02 8.74 -17.63
N LEU A 177 28.76 7.79 -17.05
CA LEU A 177 28.38 7.12 -15.81
C LEU A 177 28.28 8.10 -14.64
N ARG A 178 29.22 9.05 -14.55
CA ARG A 178 29.19 10.09 -13.51
C ARG A 178 27.91 10.90 -13.55
N GLU A 179 27.56 11.42 -14.73
CA GLU A 179 26.33 12.19 -14.93
C GLU A 179 25.10 11.33 -14.64
N CYS A 180 25.05 10.12 -15.20
CA CYS A 180 23.95 9.17 -15.00
C CYS A 180 23.73 8.81 -13.52
N LEU A 181 24.80 8.58 -12.74
CA LEU A 181 24.70 8.29 -11.31
C LEU A 181 24.24 9.53 -10.51
N LEU A 182 24.75 10.72 -10.82
CA LEU A 182 24.30 11.95 -10.15
C LEU A 182 22.82 12.21 -10.41
N ASP A 183 22.37 12.05 -11.66
CA ASP A 183 20.97 12.19 -12.02
C ASP A 183 20.12 11.12 -11.31
N ALA A 184 20.59 9.87 -11.23
CA ALA A 184 19.94 8.83 -10.44
C ALA A 184 19.73 9.23 -8.97
N PHE A 185 20.78 9.74 -8.32
CA PHE A 185 20.71 10.14 -6.92
C PHE A 185 19.91 11.43 -6.70
N ARG A 186 19.91 12.38 -7.64
CA ARG A 186 19.02 13.55 -7.61
C ARG A 186 17.58 13.24 -8.01
N PHE A 187 17.36 12.01 -8.47
CA PHE A 187 16.13 11.55 -9.06
C PHE A 187 15.70 12.41 -10.25
N GLU A 188 16.60 12.52 -11.21
CA GLU A 188 16.44 13.22 -12.47
C GLU A 188 16.67 12.23 -13.63
N HIS A 189 16.05 12.49 -14.79
CA HIS A 189 16.32 11.63 -15.96
C HIS A 189 17.64 12.05 -16.59
N PRO A 190 18.59 11.14 -16.83
CA PRO A 190 19.76 11.48 -17.62
C PRO A 190 19.36 11.89 -19.04
N SER A 191 20.16 12.76 -19.65
CA SER A 191 19.97 13.09 -21.06
C SER A 191 20.03 11.83 -21.93
N GLU A 192 19.25 11.77 -23.01
CA GLU A 192 19.19 10.60 -23.90
C GLU A 192 20.59 10.19 -24.38
N LYS A 193 21.42 11.16 -24.75
CA LYS A 193 22.81 10.94 -25.17
C LYS A 193 23.66 10.25 -24.10
N VAL A 194 23.50 10.63 -22.84
CA VAL A 194 24.22 10.04 -21.71
C VAL A 194 23.72 8.63 -21.45
N LEU A 195 22.40 8.44 -21.41
CA LEU A 195 21.80 7.13 -21.20
C LEU A 195 22.22 6.12 -22.28
N GLU A 196 22.22 6.52 -23.56
CA GLU A 196 22.65 5.64 -24.66
C GLU A 196 24.16 5.34 -24.60
N THR A 197 24.99 6.26 -24.11
CA THR A 197 26.42 5.98 -23.88
C THR A 197 26.58 4.94 -22.77
N VAL A 198 25.84 5.06 -21.66
CA VAL A 198 25.90 4.08 -20.57
C VAL A 198 25.33 2.71 -20.98
N LYS A 199 24.25 2.67 -21.79
CA LYS A 199 23.72 1.43 -22.37
C LYS A 199 24.74 0.74 -23.26
N ALA A 200 25.48 1.49 -24.08
CA ALA A 200 26.55 0.92 -24.89
C ALA A 200 27.65 0.28 -24.03
N ALA A 201 27.94 0.85 -22.86
CA ALA A 201 28.90 0.30 -21.90
C ALA A 201 28.39 -0.95 -21.16
N GLU A 202 27.10 -1.32 -21.27
CA GLU A 202 26.53 -2.52 -20.63
C GLU A 202 27.26 -3.80 -21.06
N ILE A 203 27.86 -3.82 -22.26
CA ILE A 203 28.66 -4.94 -22.78
C ILE A 203 29.89 -5.27 -21.92
N LEU A 204 30.40 -4.30 -21.16
CA LEU A 204 31.50 -4.51 -20.20
C LEU A 204 31.03 -5.39 -19.04
N GLY A 205 29.72 -5.35 -18.74
CA GLY A 205 29.10 -6.00 -17.60
C GLY A 205 29.70 -5.56 -16.24
N ASP A 206 30.35 -4.40 -16.18
CA ASP A 206 30.86 -3.89 -14.91
C ASP A 206 29.67 -3.57 -13.98
N PRO A 207 29.71 -4.02 -12.71
CA PRO A 207 28.63 -3.77 -11.76
C PRO A 207 28.18 -2.30 -11.67
N ILE A 208 29.07 -1.32 -11.83
CA ILE A 208 28.66 0.10 -11.75
C ILE A 208 27.80 0.53 -12.93
N VAL A 209 28.05 -0.03 -14.12
CA VAL A 209 27.25 0.22 -15.32
C VAL A 209 25.86 -0.38 -15.14
N LEU A 210 25.80 -1.64 -14.70
CA LEU A 210 24.54 -2.34 -14.43
C LEU A 210 23.72 -1.62 -13.36
N PHE A 211 24.36 -1.14 -12.30
CA PHE A 211 23.71 -0.37 -11.25
C PHE A 211 23.20 0.99 -11.74
N ALA A 212 23.99 1.73 -12.52
CA ALA A 212 23.56 2.99 -13.10
C ALA A 212 22.31 2.81 -13.98
N LEU A 213 22.33 1.81 -14.88
CA LEU A 213 21.19 1.48 -15.74
C LEU A 213 19.99 0.97 -14.96
N PHE A 214 20.19 0.21 -13.89
CA PHE A 214 19.11 -0.18 -12.98
C PHE A 214 18.37 1.04 -12.42
N LYS A 215 19.10 2.09 -12.05
CA LYS A 215 18.53 3.31 -11.46
C LYS A 215 17.88 4.24 -12.50
N THR A 216 18.41 4.33 -13.72
CA THR A 216 18.02 5.39 -14.67
C THR A 216 17.28 4.93 -15.91
N ASP A 217 17.45 3.68 -16.35
CA ASP A 217 16.81 3.17 -17.55
C ASP A 217 15.34 2.82 -17.26
N THR A 218 14.45 3.78 -17.48
CA THR A 218 13.01 3.64 -17.20
C THR A 218 12.26 2.87 -18.28
N ASN A 219 12.88 2.65 -19.45
CA ASN A 219 12.23 2.08 -20.64
C ASN A 219 12.41 0.56 -20.78
N VAL A 220 12.81 -0.12 -19.70
CA VAL A 220 12.98 -1.59 -19.67
C VAL A 220 12.03 -2.23 -18.66
N SER A 221 11.78 -3.52 -18.84
CA SER A 221 10.91 -4.28 -17.94
C SER A 221 11.48 -4.39 -16.53
N TYR A 222 10.61 -4.69 -15.56
CA TYR A 222 11.01 -4.90 -14.17
C TYR A 222 12.00 -6.07 -14.03
N GLU A 223 11.82 -7.14 -14.81
CA GLU A 223 12.70 -8.30 -14.86
C GLU A 223 14.10 -7.92 -15.37
N LYS A 224 14.20 -7.02 -16.34
CA LYS A 224 15.50 -6.55 -16.82
C LYS A 224 16.24 -5.73 -15.77
N LYS A 225 15.51 -4.89 -15.02
CA LYS A 225 16.06 -4.14 -13.88
C LYS A 225 16.57 -5.09 -12.79
N TRP A 226 15.79 -6.12 -12.49
CA TRP A 226 16.14 -7.16 -11.54
C TRP A 226 17.40 -7.93 -11.98
N GLU A 227 17.45 -8.40 -13.23
CA GLU A 227 18.61 -9.09 -13.81
C GLU A 227 19.90 -8.26 -13.64
N ARG A 228 19.84 -6.95 -13.94
CA ARG A 228 20.98 -6.03 -13.83
C ARG A 228 21.52 -5.94 -12.40
N VAL A 229 20.67 -5.71 -11.40
CA VAL A 229 21.13 -5.54 -10.01
C VAL A 229 21.56 -6.86 -9.37
N THR A 230 20.90 -7.98 -9.68
CA THR A 230 21.31 -9.31 -9.21
C THR A 230 22.66 -9.69 -9.82
N THR A 231 22.85 -9.50 -11.12
CA THR A 231 24.14 -9.74 -11.80
C THR A 231 25.25 -8.86 -11.22
N ALA A 232 24.97 -7.58 -10.94
CA ALA A 232 25.93 -6.69 -10.30
C ALA A 232 26.32 -7.21 -8.90
N SER A 233 25.34 -7.64 -8.09
CA SER A 233 25.54 -8.21 -6.76
C SER A 233 26.38 -9.49 -6.80
N ASP A 234 26.12 -10.39 -7.75
CA ASP A 234 26.86 -11.65 -7.90
C ASP A 234 28.32 -11.40 -8.29
N ARG A 235 28.56 -10.55 -9.29
CA ARG A 235 29.92 -10.20 -9.73
C ARG A 235 30.73 -9.50 -8.65
N ILE A 236 30.10 -8.65 -7.84
CA ILE A 236 30.75 -8.04 -6.69
C ILE A 236 31.14 -9.13 -5.67
N ALA A 237 30.28 -10.10 -5.42
CA ALA A 237 30.55 -11.17 -4.45
C ALA A 237 31.73 -12.08 -4.86
N GLU A 238 32.04 -12.18 -6.15
CA GLU A 238 33.20 -12.93 -6.66
C GLU A 238 34.54 -12.26 -6.33
N SER A 239 34.59 -10.92 -6.25
CA SER A 239 35.83 -10.15 -6.01
C SER A 239 35.55 -8.78 -5.35
N PRO A 240 35.03 -8.75 -4.12
CA PRO A 240 34.52 -7.53 -3.47
C PRO A 240 35.60 -6.46 -3.26
N GLU A 241 36.86 -6.85 -3.10
CA GLU A 241 38.01 -5.97 -2.91
C GLU A 241 38.27 -5.04 -4.12
N LEU A 242 37.81 -5.42 -5.31
CA LEU A 242 37.94 -4.63 -6.54
C LEU A 242 36.98 -3.43 -6.58
N PHE A 243 36.01 -3.39 -5.66
CA PHE A 243 34.93 -2.41 -5.64
C PHE A 243 35.01 -1.53 -4.41
N ASP A 244 34.47 -0.31 -4.53
CA ASP A 244 34.39 0.59 -3.39
C ASP A 244 33.40 0.03 -2.34
N PRO A 245 33.75 -0.07 -1.05
CA PRO A 245 32.88 -0.66 -0.04
C PRO A 245 31.48 -0.03 0.04
N MET A 246 31.38 1.28 -0.21
CA MET A 246 30.07 1.95 -0.20
C MET A 246 29.24 1.60 -1.42
N PHE A 247 29.88 1.47 -2.59
CA PHE A 247 29.21 0.99 -3.81
C PHE A 247 28.72 -0.45 -3.62
N VAL A 248 29.56 -1.33 -3.05
CA VAL A 248 29.19 -2.71 -2.69
C VAL A 248 27.93 -2.74 -1.83
N ALA A 249 27.90 -1.94 -0.76
CA ALA A 249 26.73 -1.86 0.12
C ALA A 249 25.46 -1.39 -0.63
N MET A 250 25.56 -0.35 -1.47
CA MET A 250 24.41 0.15 -2.23
C MET A 250 23.83 -0.88 -3.20
N VAL A 251 24.68 -1.63 -3.92
CA VAL A 251 24.22 -2.69 -4.82
C VAL A 251 23.52 -3.81 -4.05
N HIS A 252 24.11 -4.27 -2.95
CA HIS A 252 23.53 -5.37 -2.15
C HIS A 252 22.22 -4.96 -1.46
N VAL A 253 22.04 -3.68 -1.12
CA VAL A 253 20.78 -3.14 -0.59
C VAL A 253 19.65 -3.22 -1.61
N ASP A 254 19.92 -2.82 -2.84
CA ASP A 254 18.91 -2.90 -3.90
C ASP A 254 18.64 -4.34 -4.31
N ALA A 255 19.67 -5.21 -4.37
CA ALA A 255 19.47 -6.64 -4.59
C ALA A 255 18.61 -7.29 -3.48
N LEU A 256 18.84 -6.96 -2.20
CA LEU A 256 18.01 -7.42 -1.09
C LEU A 256 16.55 -7.01 -1.25
N ARG A 257 16.28 -5.78 -1.71
CA ARG A 257 14.90 -5.31 -1.93
C ARG A 257 14.14 -6.18 -2.92
N PHE A 258 14.79 -6.65 -3.98
CA PHE A 258 14.17 -7.57 -4.94
C PHE A 258 13.94 -8.96 -4.37
N HIS A 259 14.91 -9.52 -3.66
CA HIS A 259 14.77 -10.87 -3.11
C HIS A 259 13.88 -10.94 -1.87
N ALA A 260 13.55 -9.81 -1.24
CA ALA A 260 12.69 -9.75 -0.06
C ALA A 260 11.22 -10.14 -0.32
N ASP A 261 10.81 -10.23 -1.60
CA ASP A 261 9.48 -10.71 -2.00
C ASP A 261 9.31 -12.22 -1.70
N ASP A 262 10.37 -13.02 -1.85
CA ASP A 262 10.42 -14.43 -1.45
C ASP A 262 11.46 -14.69 -0.36
N ARG A 263 11.07 -14.39 0.88
CA ARG A 263 11.93 -14.56 2.07
C ARG A 263 12.33 -16.02 2.38
N ALA A 264 11.72 -17.01 1.73
CA ALA A 264 12.06 -18.42 1.92
C ALA A 264 13.16 -18.91 0.96
N SER A 265 13.50 -18.11 -0.05
CA SER A 265 14.45 -18.45 -1.11
C SER A 265 15.91 -18.48 -0.64
N ASP A 266 16.75 -19.23 -1.37
CA ASP A 266 18.21 -19.25 -1.19
C ASP A 266 18.82 -17.89 -1.54
N GLU A 267 18.22 -17.22 -2.53
CA GLU A 267 18.62 -15.91 -3.03
C GLU A 267 18.41 -14.81 -1.98
N TYR A 268 17.31 -14.87 -1.21
CA TYR A 268 17.08 -13.96 -0.10
C TYR A 268 18.10 -14.15 1.02
N ASP A 269 18.37 -15.40 1.46
CA ASP A 269 19.40 -15.66 2.48
C ASP A 269 20.78 -15.16 2.03
N THR A 270 21.11 -15.39 0.75
CA THR A 270 22.35 -14.90 0.13
C THR A 270 22.41 -13.36 0.12
N ALA A 271 21.32 -12.70 -0.26
CA ALA A 271 21.22 -11.24 -0.28
C ALA A 271 21.35 -10.64 1.13
N VAL A 272 20.74 -11.26 2.15
CA VAL A 272 20.89 -10.87 3.55
C VAL A 272 22.36 -10.98 3.99
N ARG A 273 23.04 -12.09 3.72
CA ARG A 273 24.46 -12.25 4.10
C ARG A 273 25.36 -11.18 3.46
N ARG A 274 25.14 -10.88 2.18
CA ARG A 274 25.87 -9.83 1.46
C ARG A 274 25.57 -8.44 2.03
N TYR A 275 24.32 -8.18 2.38
CA TYR A 275 23.91 -6.94 3.06
C TYR A 275 24.62 -6.79 4.42
N LEU A 276 24.61 -7.84 5.25
CA LEU A 276 25.21 -7.84 6.59
C LEU A 276 26.73 -7.65 6.55
N SER A 277 27.42 -8.21 5.55
CA SER A 277 28.86 -8.06 5.41
C SER A 277 29.29 -6.71 4.84
N ALA A 278 28.48 -6.12 3.94
CA ALA A 278 28.86 -4.92 3.22
C ALA A 278 28.75 -3.64 4.05
N TRP A 279 27.70 -3.49 4.87
CA TRP A 279 27.47 -2.25 5.61
C TRP A 279 28.54 -1.91 6.66
N PRO A 280 29.01 -2.85 7.50
CA PRO A 280 30.12 -2.58 8.41
C PRO A 280 31.38 -2.13 7.68
N ALA A 281 31.68 -2.72 6.51
CA ALA A 281 32.82 -2.34 5.69
C ALA A 281 32.64 -0.93 5.08
N ALA A 282 31.46 -0.61 4.56
CA ALA A 282 31.13 0.71 4.01
C ALA A 282 31.27 1.82 5.04
N TRP A 283 30.76 1.61 6.26
CA TRP A 283 30.85 2.62 7.32
C TRP A 283 32.25 2.73 7.92
N GLN A 284 32.98 1.62 8.02
CA GLN A 284 34.41 1.66 8.35
C GLN A 284 35.18 2.51 7.32
N GLU A 285 34.90 2.33 6.04
CA GLU A 285 35.52 3.10 4.97
C GLU A 285 35.13 4.58 5.02
N SER A 286 33.84 4.89 5.28
CA SER A 286 33.38 6.26 5.53
C SER A 286 34.15 6.94 6.68
N SER A 287 34.48 6.21 7.75
CA SER A 287 35.29 6.73 8.88
C SER A 287 36.73 7.08 8.49
N ARG A 288 37.26 6.53 7.39
CA ARG A 288 38.60 6.89 6.87
C ARG A 288 38.57 8.14 6.00
N ARG A 289 37.40 8.50 5.47
CA ARG A 289 37.21 9.62 4.54
C ARG A 289 36.95 10.92 5.29
N LYS A 290 37.13 12.04 4.58
CA LYS A 290 36.65 13.35 5.06
C LYS A 290 35.14 13.24 5.34
N SER A 291 34.71 13.80 6.47
CA SER A 291 33.29 13.86 6.84
C SER A 291 32.47 14.47 5.70
N SER A 292 31.36 13.82 5.34
CA SER A 292 30.44 14.28 4.30
C SER A 292 29.00 14.08 4.76
N VAL A 293 28.20 15.14 4.79
CA VAL A 293 26.79 15.05 5.21
C VAL A 293 25.99 14.33 4.12
N GLY A 294 26.28 14.64 2.85
CA GLY A 294 25.68 13.98 1.69
C GLY A 294 25.88 12.48 1.66
N ARG A 295 27.13 12.02 1.85
CA ARG A 295 27.43 10.58 1.96
C ARG A 295 26.63 9.94 3.08
N ASP A 296 26.72 10.52 4.28
CA ASP A 296 26.08 9.94 5.45
C ASP A 296 24.56 9.88 5.27
N HIS A 297 23.94 10.89 4.65
CA HIS A 297 22.52 10.92 4.36
C HIS A 297 22.10 9.81 3.39
N ILE A 298 22.78 9.68 2.25
CA ILE A 298 22.45 8.70 1.21
C ILE A 298 22.69 7.27 1.72
N CYS A 299 23.84 7.02 2.36
CA CYS A 299 24.18 5.71 2.89
C CYS A 299 23.24 5.29 4.04
N LEU A 300 23.00 6.18 5.02
CA LEU A 300 22.12 5.85 6.15
C LEU A 300 20.67 5.65 5.70
N GLY A 301 20.18 6.52 4.80
CA GLY A 301 18.84 6.38 4.23
C GLY A 301 18.67 5.06 3.47
N SER A 302 19.67 4.68 2.67
CA SER A 302 19.65 3.42 1.91
C SER A 302 19.65 2.19 2.84
N MET A 303 20.50 2.20 3.88
CA MET A 303 20.57 1.15 4.89
C MET A 303 19.24 1.04 5.65
N TYR A 304 18.74 2.15 6.18
CA TYR A 304 17.52 2.17 6.99
C TYR A 304 16.29 1.67 6.22
N LEU A 305 16.10 2.12 4.98
CA LEU A 305 14.93 1.74 4.18
C LEU A 305 14.85 0.23 3.91
N SER A 306 15.99 -0.49 3.99
CA SER A 306 16.02 -1.95 3.84
C SER A 306 16.10 -2.70 5.18
N PHE A 307 16.24 -2.01 6.31
CA PHE A 307 16.36 -2.64 7.63
C PHE A 307 15.11 -3.45 8.01
N GLY A 308 13.91 -2.94 7.69
CA GLY A 308 12.65 -3.66 7.90
C GLY A 308 12.40 -4.86 6.98
N LEU A 309 13.28 -5.09 6.00
CA LEU A 309 13.25 -6.29 5.17
C LEU A 309 13.89 -7.48 5.86
N LEU A 310 14.81 -7.23 6.80
CA LEU A 310 15.52 -8.24 7.57
C LEU A 310 14.60 -8.90 8.62
N ASN A 311 14.89 -10.14 8.97
CA ASN A 311 14.27 -10.80 10.12
C ASN A 311 14.99 -10.41 11.43
N SER A 312 14.46 -10.85 12.57
CA SER A 312 15.00 -10.50 13.90
C SER A 312 16.50 -10.81 14.04
N VAL A 313 16.88 -12.02 13.63
CA VAL A 313 18.26 -12.52 13.73
C VAL A 313 19.20 -11.67 12.87
N ALA A 314 18.84 -11.38 11.62
CA ALA A 314 19.62 -10.54 10.73
C ALA A 314 19.73 -9.09 11.25
N GLN A 315 18.68 -8.53 11.85
CA GLN A 315 18.75 -7.19 12.46
C GLN A 315 19.74 -7.17 13.63
N MET A 316 19.73 -8.18 14.50
CA MET A 316 20.67 -8.31 15.60
C MET A 316 22.12 -8.49 15.11
N ASP A 317 22.33 -9.40 14.15
CA ASP A 317 23.63 -9.67 13.56
C ASP A 317 24.22 -8.40 12.89
N LEU A 318 23.37 -7.57 12.27
CA LEU A 318 23.81 -6.29 11.71
C LEU A 318 24.35 -5.37 12.80
N VAL A 319 23.60 -5.20 13.91
CA VAL A 319 24.03 -4.33 15.02
C VAL A 319 25.32 -4.85 15.64
N GLU A 320 25.41 -6.17 15.88
CA GLU A 320 26.62 -6.82 16.37
C GLU A 320 27.81 -6.58 15.43
N ALA A 321 27.61 -6.74 14.12
CA ALA A 321 28.65 -6.54 13.13
C ALA A 321 29.12 -5.07 13.09
N LEU A 322 28.21 -4.11 13.24
CA LEU A 322 28.55 -2.67 13.28
C LEU A 322 29.38 -2.30 14.51
N VAL A 323 29.05 -2.83 15.70
CA VAL A 323 29.79 -2.53 16.94
C VAL A 323 31.12 -3.27 17.04
N SER A 324 31.21 -4.46 16.45
CA SER A 324 32.40 -5.33 16.53
C SER A 324 33.59 -4.85 15.68
N VAL A 325 33.39 -3.87 14.81
CA VAL A 325 34.45 -3.29 13.98
C VAL A 325 35.51 -2.61 14.86
N LYS A 326 36.73 -3.15 14.89
CA LYS A 326 37.77 -2.71 15.83
C LYS A 326 38.39 -1.35 15.49
N GLN A 327 38.90 -1.14 14.27
CA GLN A 327 39.47 0.13 13.81
C GLN A 327 39.57 0.25 12.28
N PRO A 328 39.26 1.41 11.68
CA PRO A 328 38.48 2.50 12.28
C PRO A 328 37.08 1.99 12.63
N LYS A 329 36.52 2.50 13.73
CA LYS A 329 35.19 2.11 14.18
C LYS A 329 34.12 2.70 13.25
N VAL A 330 32.97 2.04 13.20
CA VAL A 330 31.73 2.62 12.67
C VAL A 330 31.36 3.85 13.51
N GLN A 331 30.88 4.92 12.88
CA GLN A 331 30.48 6.12 13.58
C GLN A 331 29.29 5.82 14.53
N PRO A 332 29.33 6.22 15.81
CA PRO A 332 28.33 5.78 16.80
C PRO A 332 26.89 6.20 16.47
N TYR A 333 26.69 7.31 15.76
CA TYR A 333 25.34 7.78 15.41
C TYR A 333 24.55 6.76 14.58
N ILE A 334 25.25 5.93 13.79
CA ILE A 334 24.65 4.88 12.95
C ILE A 334 24.07 3.79 13.84
N VAL A 335 24.85 3.34 14.83
CA VAL A 335 24.43 2.29 15.76
C VAL A 335 23.31 2.78 16.66
N HIS A 336 23.41 3.99 17.24
CA HIS A 336 22.31 4.57 18.02
C HIS A 336 21.03 4.66 17.20
N HIS A 337 21.11 5.06 15.93
CA HIS A 337 19.94 5.13 15.05
C HIS A 337 19.27 3.76 14.83
N MET A 338 20.06 2.72 14.53
CA MET A 338 19.57 1.34 14.34
C MET A 338 18.96 0.77 15.63
N VAL A 339 19.66 0.90 16.76
CA VAL A 339 19.18 0.43 18.06
C VAL A 339 17.87 1.15 18.45
N GLY A 340 17.81 2.47 18.28
CA GLY A 340 16.60 3.24 18.54
C GLY A 340 15.42 2.79 17.67
N GLN A 341 15.66 2.38 16.42
CA GLN A 341 14.62 1.82 15.56
C GLN A 341 14.14 0.46 16.06
N MET A 342 15.03 -0.45 16.46
CA MET A 342 14.65 -1.77 17.00
C MET A 342 13.78 -1.64 18.26
N PHE A 343 14.21 -0.82 19.24
CA PHE A 343 13.40 -0.57 20.44
C PHE A 343 12.03 0.04 20.11
N ARG A 344 11.98 0.94 19.12
CA ARG A 344 10.72 1.53 18.67
C ARG A 344 9.78 0.49 18.06
N GLU A 345 10.28 -0.38 17.19
CA GLU A 345 9.48 -1.44 16.57
C GLU A 345 8.92 -2.40 17.62
N VAL A 346 9.76 -2.87 18.55
CA VAL A 346 9.33 -3.74 19.65
C VAL A 346 8.32 -3.03 20.56
N ALA A 347 8.49 -1.74 20.84
CA ALA A 347 7.52 -0.96 21.61
C ALA A 347 6.14 -0.97 20.94
N TRP A 348 6.07 -0.63 19.64
CA TRP A 348 4.81 -0.61 18.90
C TRP A 348 4.18 -1.99 18.75
N ASP A 349 4.97 -3.05 18.58
CA ASP A 349 4.47 -4.42 18.55
C ASP A 349 3.84 -4.81 19.92
N HIS A 350 4.44 -4.40 21.04
CA HIS A 350 3.87 -4.62 22.38
C HIS A 350 2.58 -3.83 22.63
N ARG A 351 2.51 -2.56 22.20
CA ARG A 351 1.30 -1.73 22.30
C ARG A 351 0.18 -2.28 21.43
N GLY A 352 0.52 -2.79 20.25
CA GLY A 352 -0.41 -3.20 19.22
C GLY A 352 -1.15 -2.03 18.57
N THR A 353 -2.21 -2.36 17.84
CA THR A 353 -2.99 -1.41 17.01
C THR A 353 -4.26 -0.91 17.68
N LYS A 354 -4.57 -1.37 18.90
CA LYS A 354 -5.77 -0.97 19.66
C LYS A 354 -5.76 0.54 19.97
N PHE A 355 -6.92 1.11 20.31
CA PHE A 355 -6.95 2.46 20.87
C PHE A 355 -6.31 2.49 22.25
N VAL A 356 -5.80 3.65 22.67
CA VAL A 356 -5.16 3.79 23.98
C VAL A 356 -6.12 3.42 25.12
N SER A 357 -7.42 3.75 24.98
CA SER A 357 -8.48 3.35 25.91
C SER A 357 -8.63 1.84 26.06
N ASP A 358 -8.31 1.09 25.01
CA ASP A 358 -8.54 -0.35 24.90
C ASP A 358 -7.22 -1.14 24.99
N THR A 359 -6.12 -0.43 25.25
CA THR A 359 -4.78 -1.03 25.38
C THR A 359 -4.53 -1.32 26.85
N ASP A 360 -4.14 -2.55 27.16
CA ASP A 360 -3.86 -2.98 28.52
C ASP A 360 -2.81 -2.07 29.17
N ALA A 361 -3.03 -1.70 30.44
CA ALA A 361 -2.12 -0.81 31.16
C ALA A 361 -0.67 -1.31 31.19
N SER A 362 -0.47 -2.63 31.30
CA SER A 362 0.85 -3.27 31.26
C SER A 362 1.52 -3.18 29.87
N ALA A 363 0.74 -3.27 28.78
CA ALA A 363 1.23 -3.06 27.42
C ALA A 363 1.62 -1.59 27.21
N MET A 364 0.85 -0.64 27.75
CA MET A 364 1.18 0.79 27.73
C MET A 364 2.44 1.12 28.54
N GLU A 365 2.60 0.53 29.73
CA GLU A 365 3.81 0.68 30.55
C GLU A 365 5.05 0.16 29.81
N MET A 366 4.94 -1.02 29.17
CA MET A 366 6.03 -1.58 28.38
C MET A 366 6.34 -0.73 27.14
N PHE A 367 5.30 -0.24 26.45
CA PHE A 367 5.45 0.69 25.33
C PHE A 367 6.20 1.96 25.77
N ASP A 368 5.84 2.56 26.90
CA ASP A 368 6.48 3.76 27.41
C ASP A 368 7.95 3.51 27.78
N LYS A 369 8.23 2.41 28.49
CA LYS A 369 9.59 1.99 28.85
C LYS A 369 10.48 1.82 27.62
N LEU A 370 10.04 1.03 26.64
CA LEU A 370 10.82 0.74 25.43
C LEU A 370 10.95 1.97 24.52
N SER A 371 9.88 2.76 24.37
CA SER A 371 9.90 3.98 23.59
C SER A 371 10.78 5.06 24.23
N THR A 372 10.95 5.06 25.55
CA THR A 372 11.91 5.95 26.23
C THR A 372 13.34 5.59 25.88
N ILE A 373 13.69 4.29 25.87
CA ILE A 373 15.01 3.83 25.42
C ILE A 373 15.23 4.22 23.96
N ALA A 374 14.23 4.00 23.09
CA ALA A 374 14.28 4.42 21.70
C ALA A 374 14.51 5.93 21.55
N SER A 375 13.84 6.76 22.36
CA SER A 375 14.01 8.21 22.41
C SER A 375 15.42 8.62 22.81
N SER A 376 15.98 8.02 23.85
CA SER A 376 17.36 8.30 24.29
C SER A 376 18.35 8.01 23.16
N HIS A 377 18.22 6.86 22.48
CA HIS A 377 19.09 6.51 21.34
C HIS A 377 18.90 7.43 20.13
N ALA A 378 17.65 7.78 19.78
CA ALA A 378 17.37 8.67 18.66
C ALA A 378 17.93 10.09 18.88
N VAL A 379 17.81 10.62 20.11
CA VAL A 379 18.40 11.90 20.49
C VAL A 379 19.92 11.81 20.45
N GLU A 380 20.52 10.74 20.98
CA GLU A 380 21.97 10.56 20.95
C GLU A 380 22.53 10.51 19.52
N ALA A 381 21.85 9.81 18.61
CA ALA A 381 22.21 9.81 17.19
C ALA A 381 22.20 11.24 16.61
N TYR A 382 21.16 12.02 16.88
CA TYR A 382 21.08 13.42 16.46
C TYR A 382 22.20 14.29 17.04
N LEU A 383 22.52 14.14 18.33
CA LEU A 383 23.62 14.89 18.97
C LEU A 383 24.97 14.69 18.28
N LEU A 384 25.20 13.48 17.80
CA LEU A 384 26.45 13.08 17.17
C LEU A 384 26.56 13.55 15.71
N ARG A 385 25.43 13.78 15.02
CA ARG A 385 25.39 14.20 13.61
C ARG A 385 24.17 15.09 13.30
N PRO A 386 24.11 16.31 13.86
CA PRO A 386 22.92 17.15 13.86
C PRO A 386 22.54 17.78 12.51
N GLU A 387 23.42 17.69 11.51
CA GLU A 387 23.18 18.14 10.13
C GLU A 387 22.25 17.18 9.37
N LEU A 388 22.13 15.93 9.80
CA LEU A 388 21.31 14.95 9.10
C LEU A 388 19.83 15.11 9.46
N ALA A 389 19.04 15.60 8.51
CA ALA A 389 17.58 15.68 8.61
C ALA A 389 16.94 14.35 9.08
N PHE A 390 17.51 13.24 8.59
CA PHE A 390 17.10 11.88 8.94
C PHE A 390 17.13 11.58 10.44
N LEU A 391 18.14 12.11 11.15
CA LEU A 391 18.32 11.87 12.57
C LEU A 391 17.45 12.78 13.45
N ALA A 392 17.05 13.96 12.97
CA ALA A 392 16.04 14.79 13.63
C ALA A 392 14.61 14.26 13.44
N ARG A 393 14.36 13.57 12.32
CA ARG A 393 13.07 12.93 12.01
C ARG A 393 12.71 11.82 13.00
N GLN A 394 13.66 11.00 13.44
CA GLN A 394 13.37 9.89 14.36
C GLN A 394 12.80 10.34 15.72
N PRO A 395 13.41 11.30 16.45
CA PRO A 395 12.84 11.83 17.68
C PRO A 395 11.52 12.60 17.44
N LEU A 396 11.28 13.19 16.26
CA LEU A 396 9.94 13.73 15.90
C LEU A 396 8.86 12.64 16.04
N LYS A 397 9.08 11.47 15.43
CA LYS A 397 8.13 10.35 15.45
C LYS A 397 7.93 9.78 16.85
N LEU A 398 9.01 9.68 17.62
CA LEU A 398 8.95 9.21 19.00
C LEU A 398 8.22 10.21 19.89
N GLN A 399 8.50 11.51 19.76
CA GLN A 399 7.79 12.56 20.49
C GLN A 399 6.29 12.54 20.22
N MET A 400 5.87 12.30 18.98
CA MET A 400 4.47 12.11 18.63
C MET A 400 3.86 10.87 19.31
N GLY A 401 4.62 9.77 19.39
CA GLY A 401 4.15 8.49 19.90
C GLY A 401 4.07 8.38 21.43
N ASN A 402 5.10 8.84 22.15
CA ASN A 402 5.20 8.71 23.61
C ASN A 402 5.52 10.01 24.37
N GLY A 403 5.88 11.10 23.67
CA GLY A 403 6.16 12.38 24.32
C GLY A 403 7.48 12.48 25.09
N ASN A 404 8.37 11.48 25.03
CA ASN A 404 9.55 11.37 25.91
C ASN A 404 10.86 11.88 25.29
N THR A 405 10.82 12.74 24.29
CA THR A 405 12.02 13.44 23.81
C THR A 405 12.14 14.83 24.44
N PRO A 406 13.34 15.43 24.51
CA PRO A 406 13.50 16.73 25.17
C PRO A 406 12.87 17.94 24.45
N LEU A 407 12.43 17.80 23.19
CA LEU A 407 11.88 18.88 22.38
C LEU A 407 10.50 18.48 21.84
N SER A 408 9.67 19.47 21.50
CA SER A 408 8.37 19.20 20.88
C SER A 408 8.49 18.73 19.42
N VAL A 409 7.42 18.14 18.88
CA VAL A 409 7.36 17.69 17.48
C VAL A 409 7.68 18.82 16.49
N GLN A 410 7.22 20.04 16.78
CA GLN A 410 7.46 21.22 15.94
C GLN A 410 8.94 21.61 15.94
N HIS A 411 9.62 21.55 17.09
CA HIS A 411 11.05 21.83 17.16
C HIS A 411 11.85 20.79 16.38
N TRP A 412 11.54 19.49 16.53
CA TRP A 412 12.21 18.44 15.76
C TRP A 412 11.97 18.58 14.26
N PHE A 413 10.77 18.99 13.84
CA PHE A 413 10.47 19.30 12.44
C PHE A 413 11.37 20.42 11.91
N ARG A 414 11.49 21.54 12.64
CA ARG A 414 12.39 22.64 12.25
C ARG A 414 13.86 22.20 12.19
N LEU A 415 14.30 21.37 13.13
CA LEU A 415 15.65 20.80 13.11
C LEU A 415 15.86 19.88 11.89
N ALA A 416 14.87 19.09 11.50
CA ALA A 416 14.95 18.26 10.30
C ALA A 416 15.06 19.10 9.03
N LEU A 417 14.23 20.15 8.88
CA LEU A 417 14.28 21.05 7.72
C LEU A 417 15.60 21.83 7.62
N SER A 418 16.25 22.11 8.74
CA SER A 418 17.58 22.74 8.73
C SER A 418 18.67 21.84 8.14
N GLY A 419 18.44 20.52 8.07
CA GLY A 419 19.34 19.57 7.41
C GLY A 419 19.22 19.67 5.89
N HIS A 420 18.00 19.57 5.37
CA HIS A 420 17.65 20.02 4.03
C HIS A 420 16.13 20.25 3.93
N ILE A 421 15.72 21.31 3.23
CA ILE A 421 14.34 21.82 3.25
C ILE A 421 13.34 20.91 2.55
N ASP A 422 13.79 20.09 1.60
CA ASP A 422 12.96 19.20 0.78
C ASP A 422 12.85 17.77 1.33
N HIS A 423 13.15 17.57 2.63
CA HIS A 423 13.10 16.25 3.29
C HIS A 423 11.67 15.69 3.42
N GLN A 424 11.21 14.98 2.40
CA GLN A 424 9.85 14.41 2.27
C GLN A 424 9.31 13.80 3.56
N SER A 425 10.08 12.93 4.18
CA SER A 425 9.57 12.14 5.28
C SER A 425 9.35 12.96 6.56
N ALA A 426 10.06 14.09 6.75
CA ALA A 426 9.76 15.00 7.86
C ALA A 426 8.40 15.66 7.68
N TYR A 427 8.02 16.05 6.46
CA TYR A 427 6.69 16.60 6.18
C TYR A 427 5.59 15.58 6.46
N SER A 428 5.75 14.33 5.98
CA SER A 428 4.77 13.26 6.24
C SER A 428 4.61 12.94 7.72
N ASP A 429 5.72 12.79 8.45
CA ASP A 429 5.63 12.50 9.89
C ASP A 429 5.10 13.69 10.70
N TYR A 430 5.39 14.93 10.27
CA TYR A 430 4.83 16.12 10.91
C TYR A 430 3.34 16.31 10.62
N SER A 431 2.87 16.01 9.40
CA SER A 431 1.45 16.03 9.06
C SER A 431 0.64 15.10 9.96
N LEU A 432 1.15 13.87 10.13
CA LEU A 432 0.59 12.89 11.06
C LEU A 432 0.57 13.43 12.50
N ALA A 433 1.66 14.05 12.96
CA ALA A 433 1.75 14.64 14.30
C ALA A 433 0.81 15.83 14.51
N LEU A 434 0.37 16.50 13.44
CA LEU A 434 -0.60 17.60 13.49
C LEU A 434 -2.06 17.13 13.47
N MET A 435 -2.34 15.82 13.37
CA MET A 435 -3.71 15.33 13.47
C MET A 435 -4.28 15.55 14.88
N PRO A 436 -5.59 15.84 15.04
CA PRO A 436 -6.22 16.05 16.34
C PRO A 436 -6.02 14.91 17.35
N ARG A 437 -6.02 13.66 16.87
CA ARG A 437 -5.77 12.48 17.72
C ARG A 437 -4.37 12.43 18.35
N TRP A 438 -3.43 13.24 17.86
CA TRP A 438 -2.07 13.39 18.36
C TRP A 438 -1.81 14.77 19.01
N GLY A 439 -2.87 15.51 19.33
CA GLY A 439 -2.79 16.84 19.96
C GLY A 439 -2.57 18.00 18.98
N GLY A 440 -2.72 17.78 17.67
CA GLY A 440 -2.70 18.83 16.66
C GLY A 440 -4.07 19.45 16.36
N SER A 441 -4.16 20.24 15.29
CA SER A 441 -5.42 20.88 14.85
C SER A 441 -5.46 21.07 13.33
N GLU A 442 -6.66 21.21 12.79
CA GLU A 442 -6.87 21.52 11.36
C GLU A 442 -6.26 22.85 10.97
N ASP A 443 -6.34 23.86 11.84
CA ASP A 443 -5.75 25.17 11.59
C ASP A 443 -4.22 25.09 11.52
N TRP A 444 -3.59 24.22 12.31
CA TRP A 444 -2.15 23.98 12.20
C TRP A 444 -1.77 23.30 10.89
N GLN A 445 -2.56 22.32 10.43
CA GLN A 445 -2.36 21.66 9.13
C GLN A 445 -2.51 22.65 7.97
N LYS A 446 -3.55 23.48 7.98
CA LYS A 446 -3.76 24.54 6.97
C LYS A 446 -2.63 25.59 7.01
N ASN A 447 -2.23 26.03 8.20
CA ASN A 447 -1.15 27.00 8.35
C ASN A 447 0.17 26.48 7.75
N ILE A 448 0.56 25.24 8.07
CA ILE A 448 1.80 24.68 7.50
C ILE A 448 1.68 24.40 5.99
N ALA A 449 0.49 24.02 5.50
CA ALA A 449 0.24 23.90 4.06
C ALA A 449 0.46 25.23 3.34
N ASN A 450 -0.08 26.33 3.89
CA ASN A 450 0.14 27.68 3.36
C ASN A 450 1.62 28.08 3.40
N LYS A 451 2.34 27.75 4.48
CA LYS A 451 3.79 28.01 4.58
C LYS A 451 4.61 27.25 3.54
N CYS A 452 4.22 26.03 3.20
CA CYS A 452 4.84 25.30 2.10
C CYS A 452 4.65 26.06 0.79
N LEU A 453 3.43 26.52 0.48
CA LEU A 453 3.14 27.30 -0.72
C LEU A 453 3.81 28.68 -0.74
N GLU A 454 4.08 29.28 0.42
CA GLU A 454 4.83 30.55 0.55
C GLU A 454 6.33 30.35 0.36
N THR A 455 6.81 29.12 0.46
CA THR A 455 8.22 28.78 0.30
C THR A 455 8.49 28.53 -1.17
N GLU A 456 8.82 29.60 -1.91
CA GLU A 456 9.14 29.47 -3.33
C GLU A 456 10.44 28.70 -3.54
N THR A 457 10.35 27.51 -4.13
CA THR A 457 11.52 26.83 -4.71
C THR A 457 11.46 26.86 -6.22
N GLU A 458 12.60 26.66 -6.86
CA GLU A 458 12.68 26.70 -8.33
C GLU A 458 12.08 25.46 -9.00
N ASP A 459 11.80 24.41 -8.23
CA ASP A 459 11.29 23.12 -8.69
C ASP A 459 9.90 22.80 -8.13
N GLY A 460 9.32 23.67 -7.31
CA GLY A 460 7.98 23.48 -6.74
C GLY A 460 7.90 22.38 -5.66
N VAL A 461 9.01 21.70 -5.33
CA VAL A 461 8.99 20.49 -4.49
C VAL A 461 8.51 20.80 -3.08
N VAL A 462 8.91 21.94 -2.50
CA VAL A 462 8.49 22.33 -1.15
C VAL A 462 7.03 22.79 -1.16
N GLU A 463 6.62 23.54 -2.16
CA GLU A 463 5.23 23.96 -2.35
C GLU A 463 4.29 22.75 -2.45
N LEU A 464 4.68 21.72 -3.20
CA LEU A 464 3.92 20.47 -3.32
C LEU A 464 3.88 19.64 -2.01
N ARG A 465 4.72 19.93 -1.01
CA ARG A 465 4.57 19.33 0.33
C ARG A 465 3.31 19.81 1.05
N SER A 466 2.72 20.93 0.64
CA SER A 466 1.41 21.37 1.14
C SER A 466 0.34 20.28 1.00
N ASN A 467 0.40 19.50 -0.08
CA ASN A 467 -0.53 18.41 -0.39
C ASN A 467 -0.59 17.37 0.74
N VAL A 468 0.52 17.10 1.41
CA VAL A 468 0.57 16.09 2.49
C VAL A 468 -0.32 16.50 3.66
N PHE A 469 -0.30 17.78 4.02
CA PHE A 469 -1.13 18.31 5.11
C PHE A 469 -2.59 18.46 4.69
N MET A 470 -2.83 18.88 3.45
CA MET A 470 -4.18 19.02 2.92
C MET A 470 -4.87 17.68 2.72
N ASP A 471 -4.15 16.62 2.37
CA ASP A 471 -4.72 15.27 2.27
C ASP A 471 -5.23 14.79 3.64
N ASP A 472 -4.38 14.82 4.67
CA ASP A 472 -4.77 14.42 6.04
C ASP A 472 -5.89 15.31 6.63
N TYR A 473 -5.98 16.57 6.20
CA TYR A 473 -7.04 17.49 6.60
C TYR A 473 -8.37 17.20 5.87
N LEU A 474 -8.34 17.14 4.53
CA LEU A 474 -9.55 16.99 3.71
C LEU A 474 -10.15 15.59 3.83
N MET A 475 -9.32 14.56 4.02
CA MET A 475 -9.82 13.20 4.27
C MET A 475 -10.65 13.08 5.56
N ARG A 476 -10.50 14.03 6.49
CA ARG A 476 -11.17 14.01 7.81
C ARG A 476 -12.41 14.87 7.92
N ARG A 477 -12.80 15.53 6.83
CA ARG A 477 -13.99 16.37 6.80
C ARG A 477 -15.18 15.50 6.46
N THR A 478 -16.21 15.53 7.31
CA THR A 478 -17.52 14.99 6.96
C THR A 478 -18.08 15.78 5.76
N PRO A 479 -18.78 15.12 4.82
CA PRO A 479 -19.33 15.76 3.62
C PRO A 479 -20.48 16.74 3.88
N ASP A 480 -20.80 17.02 5.15
CA ASP A 480 -21.68 18.14 5.50
C ASP A 480 -21.02 19.49 5.19
N VAL A 481 -19.67 19.52 5.15
CA VAL A 481 -18.87 20.69 4.80
C VAL A 481 -18.34 20.51 3.38
N THR A 482 -18.81 21.33 2.44
CA THR A 482 -18.19 21.32 1.11
C THR A 482 -16.75 21.81 1.22
N MET A 483 -15.87 21.25 0.40
CA MET A 483 -14.46 21.65 0.39
C MET A 483 -14.27 23.10 -0.03
N VAL A 484 -15.28 23.71 -0.63
CA VAL A 484 -15.28 25.10 -1.04
C VAL A 484 -15.81 26.06 0.03
N ASP A 485 -16.38 25.55 1.13
CA ASP A 485 -16.88 26.39 2.23
C ASP A 485 -15.75 27.11 2.96
N ASP A 486 -14.54 26.53 2.99
CA ASP A 486 -13.35 27.17 3.55
C ASP A 486 -12.56 27.87 2.42
N PRO A 487 -12.52 29.21 2.38
CA PRO A 487 -11.77 29.95 1.36
C PRO A 487 -10.28 29.60 1.31
N ALA A 488 -9.71 29.09 2.40
CA ALA A 488 -8.31 28.65 2.43
C ALA A 488 -8.06 27.45 1.49
N ASN A 489 -9.04 26.55 1.33
CA ASN A 489 -8.92 25.40 0.44
C ASN A 489 -8.83 25.83 -1.03
N LEU A 490 -9.67 26.79 -1.42
CA LEU A 490 -9.65 27.34 -2.77
C LEU A 490 -8.33 28.08 -3.05
N SER A 491 -7.86 28.88 -2.09
CA SER A 491 -6.56 29.56 -2.18
C SER A 491 -5.41 28.56 -2.34
N TRP A 492 -5.41 27.48 -1.55
CA TRP A 492 -4.43 26.41 -1.69
C TRP A 492 -4.49 25.77 -3.09
N ALA A 493 -5.68 25.41 -3.58
CA ALA A 493 -5.83 24.73 -4.86
C ALA A 493 -5.31 25.57 -6.03
N LYS A 494 -5.62 26.88 -6.06
CA LYS A 494 -5.10 27.83 -7.06
C LYS A 494 -3.57 27.91 -7.01
N ARG A 495 -2.99 28.06 -5.81
CA ARG A 495 -1.53 28.17 -5.66
C ARG A 495 -0.78 26.88 -6.00
N SER A 496 -1.43 25.73 -5.85
CA SER A 496 -0.87 24.43 -6.24
C SER A 496 -0.63 24.30 -7.76
N ILE A 497 -1.35 25.06 -8.61
CA ILE A 497 -1.16 25.05 -10.06
C ILE A 497 0.27 25.47 -10.42
N ALA A 498 0.72 26.60 -9.88
CA ALA A 498 2.07 27.10 -10.09
C ALA A 498 3.14 26.11 -9.58
N ALA A 499 2.89 25.46 -8.44
CA ALA A 499 3.79 24.45 -7.88
C ALA A 499 3.93 23.23 -8.82
N TRP A 500 2.82 22.72 -9.33
CA TRP A 500 2.82 21.66 -10.34
C TRP A 500 3.50 22.10 -11.64
N GLY A 501 3.31 23.35 -12.07
CA GLY A 501 3.96 23.94 -13.23
C GLY A 501 5.47 23.88 -13.13
N LYS A 502 6.03 24.36 -12.00
CA LYS A 502 7.47 24.26 -11.72
C LYS A 502 7.96 22.81 -11.68
N PHE A 503 7.22 21.93 -11.01
CA PHE A 503 7.61 20.53 -10.86
C PHE A 503 7.65 19.77 -12.19
N ASN A 504 6.63 19.95 -13.04
CA ASN A 504 6.55 19.26 -14.33
C ASN A 504 7.51 19.83 -15.39
N GLN A 505 7.95 21.09 -15.25
CA GLN A 505 9.03 21.65 -16.06
C GLN A 505 10.41 21.09 -15.68
N ARG A 506 10.53 20.44 -14.52
CA ARG A 506 11.78 19.82 -14.06
C ARG A 506 11.85 18.36 -14.49
N ASN A 507 13.06 17.94 -14.85
CA ASN A 507 13.33 16.62 -15.37
C ASN A 507 13.47 15.56 -14.25
N ARG A 508 12.38 15.24 -13.54
CA ARG A 508 12.38 14.36 -12.34
C ARG A 508 12.00 12.91 -12.66
N THR A 509 12.73 11.92 -12.11
CA THR A 509 12.41 10.49 -12.21
C THR A 509 11.46 9.98 -11.12
N TYR A 510 11.45 10.55 -9.92
CA TYR A 510 10.38 10.27 -8.96
C TYR A 510 9.18 11.16 -9.23
N GLY A 511 7.99 10.57 -9.21
CA GLY A 511 6.74 11.31 -9.25
C GLY A 511 6.31 11.73 -7.85
N PHE A 512 5.90 12.99 -7.68
CA PHE A 512 4.82 13.26 -6.73
C PHE A 512 3.57 12.52 -7.22
N GLY A 513 2.90 11.82 -6.31
CA GLY A 513 1.64 11.15 -6.62
C GLY A 513 0.58 12.15 -7.09
N ILE A 514 -0.29 11.74 -8.00
CA ILE A 514 -1.31 12.60 -8.61
C ILE A 514 -2.38 13.07 -7.61
N ARG A 515 -2.54 12.36 -6.48
CA ARG A 515 -3.60 12.60 -5.49
C ARG A 515 -3.74 14.06 -5.05
N GLY A 516 -2.63 14.77 -4.81
CA GLY A 516 -2.69 16.19 -4.44
C GLY A 516 -3.27 17.07 -5.55
N ALA A 517 -2.98 16.75 -6.82
CA ALA A 517 -3.59 17.41 -7.96
C ALA A 517 -5.07 17.06 -8.11
N GLU A 518 -5.48 15.81 -7.84
CA GLU A 518 -6.91 15.43 -7.86
C GLU A 518 -7.73 16.24 -6.85
N LEU A 519 -7.19 16.46 -5.66
CA LEU A 519 -7.82 17.26 -4.60
C LEU A 519 -7.95 18.73 -5.02
N ALA A 520 -6.88 19.31 -5.55
CA ALA A 520 -6.90 20.67 -6.07
C ALA A 520 -7.92 20.80 -7.22
N LEU A 521 -7.90 19.85 -8.16
CA LEU A 521 -8.83 19.80 -9.29
C LEU A 521 -10.28 19.73 -8.83
N GLN A 522 -10.60 18.85 -7.87
CA GLN A 522 -11.96 18.74 -7.32
C GLN A 522 -12.40 20.05 -6.66
N ILE A 523 -11.54 20.70 -5.85
CA ILE A 523 -11.86 21.97 -5.20
C ILE A 523 -12.11 23.08 -6.22
N LEU A 524 -11.24 23.21 -7.23
CA LEU A 524 -11.40 24.21 -8.29
C LEU A 524 -12.68 23.96 -9.10
N TRP A 525 -12.94 22.69 -9.43
CA TRP A 525 -14.13 22.27 -10.16
C TRP A 525 -15.41 22.57 -9.37
N GLU A 526 -15.50 22.16 -8.10
CA GLU A 526 -16.67 22.42 -7.25
C GLU A 526 -16.88 23.94 -7.03
N ALA A 527 -15.80 24.72 -6.95
CA ALA A 527 -15.83 26.17 -6.81
C ALA A 527 -16.14 26.92 -8.13
N GLY A 528 -16.27 26.20 -9.25
CA GLY A 528 -16.49 26.79 -10.57
C GLY A 528 -15.32 27.63 -11.09
N GLN A 529 -14.10 27.36 -10.65
CA GLN A 529 -12.90 28.02 -11.16
C GLN A 529 -12.42 27.32 -12.45
N PHE A 530 -13.22 27.41 -13.51
CA PHE A 530 -13.01 26.65 -14.74
C PHE A 530 -11.73 26.99 -15.52
N GLU A 531 -11.29 28.25 -15.45
CA GLU A 531 -10.00 28.68 -16.02
C GLU A 531 -8.84 27.98 -15.28
N ASP A 532 -8.85 28.03 -13.96
CA ASP A 532 -7.84 27.36 -13.10
C ASP A 532 -7.86 25.83 -13.28
N VAL A 533 -9.04 25.22 -13.46
CA VAL A 533 -9.17 23.80 -13.81
C VAL A 533 -8.47 23.50 -15.13
N SER A 534 -8.70 24.32 -16.15
CA SER A 534 -8.08 24.14 -17.47
C SER A 534 -6.56 24.30 -17.39
N GLU A 535 -6.09 25.33 -16.69
CA GLU A 535 -4.65 25.56 -16.46
C GLU A 535 -4.00 24.38 -15.73
N LEU A 536 -4.64 23.85 -14.68
CA LEU A 536 -4.11 22.69 -13.97
C LEU A 536 -4.02 21.46 -14.88
N LEU A 537 -5.03 21.20 -15.71
CA LEU A 537 -5.01 20.08 -16.64
C LEU A 537 -3.91 20.21 -17.70
N GLU A 538 -3.65 21.42 -18.18
CA GLU A 538 -2.54 21.71 -19.10
C GLU A 538 -1.19 21.49 -18.41
N VAL A 539 -1.02 22.02 -17.19
CA VAL A 539 0.18 21.85 -16.38
C VAL A 539 0.47 20.37 -16.11
N LEU A 540 -0.55 19.56 -15.84
CA LEU A 540 -0.39 18.12 -15.57
C LEU A 540 -0.02 17.32 -16.83
N GLY A 541 -0.47 17.76 -18.02
CA GLY A 541 -0.17 17.10 -19.28
C GLY A 541 -0.55 15.60 -19.25
N PRO A 542 0.33 14.67 -19.66
CA PRO A 542 0.05 13.24 -19.65
C PRO A 542 -0.32 12.65 -18.28
N ARG A 543 0.00 13.35 -17.17
CA ARG A 543 -0.35 12.88 -15.83
C ARG A 543 -1.87 12.88 -15.58
N THR A 544 -2.68 13.54 -16.42
CA THR A 544 -4.14 13.47 -16.30
C THR A 544 -4.68 12.06 -16.48
N GLU A 545 -3.95 11.18 -17.18
CA GLU A 545 -4.30 9.74 -17.32
C GLU A 545 -4.25 8.98 -16.00
N GLN A 546 -3.59 9.54 -14.98
CA GLN A 546 -3.49 8.94 -13.64
C GLN A 546 -4.63 9.38 -12.71
N ILE A 547 -5.40 10.39 -13.10
CA ILE A 547 -6.49 10.94 -12.29
C ILE A 547 -7.63 9.94 -12.20
N ASN A 548 -8.09 9.67 -10.98
CA ASN A 548 -9.30 8.90 -10.76
C ASN A 548 -10.55 9.81 -10.83
N TRP A 549 -10.99 10.10 -12.06
CA TRP A 549 -12.13 10.99 -12.33
C TRP A 549 -13.43 10.54 -11.65
N GLY A 550 -13.74 9.24 -11.77
CA GLY A 550 -14.99 8.67 -11.27
C GLY A 550 -15.16 8.78 -9.75
N THR A 551 -14.09 8.56 -8.98
CA THR A 551 -14.16 8.66 -7.51
C THR A 551 -14.41 10.09 -7.01
N ARG A 552 -14.14 11.09 -7.86
CA ARG A 552 -14.29 12.52 -7.56
C ARG A 552 -15.60 13.13 -8.09
N ASN A 553 -16.50 12.30 -8.61
CA ASN A 553 -17.74 12.76 -9.26
C ASN A 553 -17.45 13.66 -10.48
N MET A 554 -16.41 13.30 -11.23
CA MET A 554 -15.98 14.00 -12.43
C MET A 554 -15.89 13.01 -13.60
N ASN A 555 -16.06 13.52 -14.81
CA ASN A 555 -15.74 12.83 -16.05
C ASN A 555 -14.79 13.73 -16.83
N GLU A 556 -13.68 13.19 -17.34
CA GLU A 556 -12.65 14.02 -18.00
C GLU A 556 -13.20 14.81 -19.19
N GLU A 557 -13.99 14.16 -20.06
CA GLU A 557 -14.56 14.79 -21.24
C GLU A 557 -15.55 15.88 -20.84
N GLU A 558 -16.42 15.60 -19.87
CA GLU A 558 -17.38 16.57 -19.35
C GLU A 558 -16.65 17.77 -18.73
N VAL A 559 -15.65 17.53 -17.88
CA VAL A 559 -14.89 18.59 -17.21
C VAL A 559 -14.24 19.51 -18.25
N ARG A 560 -13.53 18.94 -19.24
CA ARG A 560 -12.88 19.73 -20.30
C ARG A 560 -13.89 20.49 -21.16
N PHE A 561 -15.06 19.91 -21.41
CA PHE A 561 -16.12 20.55 -22.16
C PHE A 561 -16.75 21.72 -21.40
N ILE A 562 -17.14 21.50 -20.15
CA ILE A 562 -17.77 22.50 -19.28
C ILE A 562 -16.82 23.67 -19.02
N CYS A 563 -15.52 23.42 -18.88
CA CYS A 563 -14.58 24.53 -18.66
C CYS A 563 -14.58 25.57 -19.79
N LYS A 564 -14.98 25.18 -21.01
CA LYS A 564 -15.13 26.08 -22.15
C LYS A 564 -16.55 26.65 -22.29
N MET A 565 -17.55 25.90 -21.84
CA MET A 565 -18.97 26.21 -22.05
C MET A 565 -19.59 27.06 -20.95
N ALA A 566 -19.11 26.92 -19.71
CA ALA A 566 -19.61 27.63 -18.54
C ALA A 566 -18.88 28.97 -18.31
N ASP A 567 -18.84 29.80 -19.34
CA ASP A 567 -18.24 31.13 -19.31
C ASP A 567 -19.28 32.23 -19.63
N GLY A 568 -19.05 33.45 -19.15
CA GLY A 568 -19.94 34.59 -19.32
C GLY A 568 -21.33 34.34 -18.70
N PRO A 569 -22.44 34.65 -19.39
CA PRO A 569 -23.79 34.43 -18.87
C PRO A 569 -24.12 32.96 -18.57
N ALA A 570 -23.50 32.00 -19.28
CA ALA A 570 -23.74 30.57 -19.05
C ALA A 570 -23.25 30.11 -17.67
N TYR A 571 -22.19 30.72 -17.15
CA TYR A 571 -21.66 30.45 -15.81
C TYR A 571 -22.74 30.58 -14.72
N LEU A 572 -23.53 31.67 -14.79
CA LEU A 572 -24.56 31.97 -13.78
C LEU A 572 -25.67 30.91 -13.73
N TRP A 573 -25.95 30.26 -14.86
CA TRP A 573 -26.96 29.20 -14.95
C TRP A 573 -26.39 27.82 -14.65
N TRP A 574 -25.12 27.58 -14.98
CA TRP A 574 -24.45 26.31 -14.73
C TRP A 574 -24.13 26.10 -13.24
N MET A 575 -23.63 27.11 -12.54
CA MET A 575 -23.16 26.95 -11.16
C MET A 575 -24.21 26.40 -10.17
N PRO A 576 -25.49 26.84 -10.20
CA PRO A 576 -26.52 26.22 -9.38
C PRO A 576 -26.71 24.72 -9.64
N ILE A 577 -26.59 24.29 -10.90
CA ILE A 577 -26.70 22.87 -11.30
C ILE A 577 -25.49 22.10 -10.78
N GLN A 578 -24.29 22.61 -10.99
CA GLN A 578 -23.04 22.03 -10.46
C GLN A 578 -23.12 21.83 -8.95
N GLN A 579 -23.37 22.91 -8.19
CA GLN A 579 -23.32 22.86 -6.74
C GLN A 579 -24.44 22.02 -6.13
N ARG A 580 -25.65 22.05 -6.70
CA ARG A 580 -26.82 21.45 -6.06
C ARG A 580 -27.24 20.12 -6.65
N LEU A 581 -27.09 19.90 -7.96
CA LEU A 581 -27.46 18.64 -8.59
C LEU A 581 -26.27 17.68 -8.68
N VAL A 582 -25.08 18.17 -9.04
CA VAL A 582 -23.91 17.30 -9.17
C VAL A 582 -23.33 16.95 -7.80
N PHE A 583 -23.11 17.94 -6.93
CA PHE A 583 -22.41 17.70 -5.65
C PHE A 583 -23.31 17.47 -4.43
N ASN A 584 -24.52 18.01 -4.40
CA ASN A 584 -25.36 18.05 -3.19
C ASN A 584 -26.84 17.69 -3.44
N SER A 585 -27.10 16.74 -4.35
CA SER A 585 -28.49 16.41 -4.73
C SER A 585 -29.32 15.85 -3.58
N GLU A 586 -28.68 15.25 -2.56
CA GLU A 586 -29.33 14.77 -1.35
C GLU A 586 -29.94 15.90 -0.50
N ARG A 587 -29.52 17.16 -0.73
CA ARG A 587 -30.04 18.36 -0.07
C ARG A 587 -31.18 19.02 -0.85
N LEU A 588 -31.56 18.46 -2.01
CA LEU A 588 -32.67 18.97 -2.80
C LEU A 588 -34.02 18.57 -2.21
N ASN A 589 -35.05 19.35 -2.54
CA ASN A 589 -36.45 19.12 -2.22
C ASN A 589 -37.32 19.75 -3.33
N ASP A 590 -38.64 19.52 -3.30
CA ASP A 590 -39.57 20.00 -4.34
C ASP A 590 -39.51 21.52 -4.61
N LYS A 591 -39.22 22.33 -3.59
CA LYS A 591 -39.12 23.79 -3.72
C LYS A 591 -37.84 24.19 -4.46
N ASN A 592 -36.79 23.39 -4.32
CA ASN A 592 -35.43 23.65 -4.78
C ASN A 592 -35.21 23.26 -6.24
N THR A 593 -35.88 22.17 -6.67
CA THR A 593 -35.74 21.58 -8.01
C THR A 593 -36.27 22.50 -9.11
N SER A 594 -37.34 23.24 -8.85
CA SER A 594 -37.94 24.19 -9.80
C SER A 594 -36.96 25.28 -10.29
N ALA A 595 -36.10 25.78 -9.40
CA ALA A 595 -35.09 26.78 -9.76
C ALA A 595 -33.98 26.22 -10.68
N LEU A 596 -33.66 24.93 -10.52
CA LEU A 596 -32.69 24.25 -11.37
C LEU A 596 -33.25 24.00 -12.77
N ARG A 597 -34.56 23.71 -12.88
CA ARG A 597 -35.24 23.57 -14.20
C ARG A 597 -35.14 24.86 -15.01
N LEU A 598 -35.41 26.01 -14.39
CA LEU A 598 -35.23 27.32 -15.04
C LEU A 598 -33.78 27.55 -15.50
N SER A 599 -32.81 27.11 -14.71
CA SER A 599 -31.38 27.23 -15.05
C SER A 599 -31.02 26.34 -16.25
N LEU A 600 -31.53 25.11 -16.31
CA LEU A 600 -31.35 24.19 -17.44
C LEU A 600 -32.00 24.71 -18.72
N ASP A 601 -33.17 25.33 -18.64
CA ASP A 601 -33.86 25.91 -19.79
C ASP A 601 -33.14 27.14 -20.33
N ALA A 602 -32.63 28.00 -19.43
CA ALA A 602 -31.78 29.13 -19.79
C ALA A 602 -30.48 28.66 -20.47
N LEU A 603 -29.83 27.60 -19.96
CA LEU A 603 -28.66 27.01 -20.62
C LEU A 603 -29.01 26.41 -21.97
N GLY A 604 -30.17 25.76 -22.12
CA GLY A 604 -30.63 25.28 -23.43
C GLY A 604 -30.70 26.41 -24.45
N THR A 605 -31.24 27.56 -24.04
CA THR A 605 -31.31 28.75 -24.90
C THR A 605 -29.89 29.24 -25.27
N VAL A 606 -28.98 29.33 -24.31
CA VAL A 606 -27.62 29.85 -24.55
C VAL A 606 -26.76 28.87 -25.36
N TRP A 607 -26.82 27.58 -25.06
CA TRP A 607 -25.94 26.58 -25.67
C TRP A 607 -26.45 26.03 -26.99
N LEU A 608 -27.77 25.95 -27.19
CA LEU A 608 -28.37 25.26 -28.33
C LEU A 608 -29.08 26.18 -29.32
N ASP A 609 -29.76 27.24 -28.85
CA ASP A 609 -30.51 28.14 -29.74
C ASP A 609 -29.59 29.18 -30.42
N ASP A 610 -28.53 29.61 -29.73
CA ASP A 610 -27.47 30.43 -30.33
C ASP A 610 -26.54 29.55 -31.18
N GLN A 611 -26.68 29.64 -32.50
CA GLN A 611 -25.93 28.81 -33.44
C GLN A 611 -24.42 29.10 -33.44
N GLU A 612 -24.00 30.29 -33.00
CA GLU A 612 -22.59 30.67 -32.98
C GLU A 612 -21.92 30.38 -31.63
N PHE A 613 -22.70 30.16 -30.55
CA PHE A 613 -22.15 29.99 -29.20
C PHE A 613 -21.14 28.84 -29.12
N VAL A 614 -21.53 27.63 -29.50
CA VAL A 614 -20.62 26.46 -29.46
C VAL A 614 -19.40 26.67 -30.37
N ALA A 615 -19.61 27.20 -31.58
CA ALA A 615 -18.53 27.49 -32.52
C ALA A 615 -17.50 28.47 -31.94
N SER A 616 -17.96 29.49 -31.22
CA SER A 616 -17.09 30.48 -30.56
C SER A 616 -16.24 29.89 -29.43
N ARG A 617 -16.69 28.80 -28.78
CA ARG A 617 -15.96 28.13 -27.69
C ARG A 617 -14.93 27.11 -28.17
N PHE A 618 -15.06 26.65 -29.41
CA PHE A 618 -14.17 25.68 -30.02
C PHE A 618 -13.65 26.19 -31.37
N PRO A 619 -12.84 27.28 -31.37
CA PRO A 619 -12.33 27.85 -32.60
C PRO A 619 -11.43 26.85 -33.34
N GLY A 620 -11.56 26.80 -34.67
CA GLY A 620 -10.73 25.97 -35.54
C GLY A 620 -11.24 24.54 -35.78
N LEU A 621 -12.39 24.15 -35.20
CA LEU A 621 -13.09 22.92 -35.57
C LEU A 621 -13.88 23.09 -36.88
N SER A 622 -14.08 21.98 -37.60
CA SER A 622 -14.97 21.90 -38.77
C SER A 622 -16.45 21.94 -38.36
N ASP A 623 -17.35 22.24 -39.32
CA ASP A 623 -18.79 22.28 -39.06
C ASP A 623 -19.34 20.96 -38.50
N GLU A 624 -18.83 19.81 -38.97
CA GLU A 624 -19.22 18.49 -38.47
C GLU A 624 -18.78 18.27 -37.01
N GLU A 625 -17.56 18.70 -36.67
CA GLU A 625 -17.06 18.64 -35.29
C GLU A 625 -17.81 19.60 -34.36
N ILE A 626 -18.19 20.79 -34.84
CA ILE A 626 -19.04 21.72 -34.09
C ILE A 626 -20.43 21.12 -33.83
N GLU A 627 -21.04 20.47 -34.82
CA GLU A 627 -22.33 19.80 -34.63
C GLU A 627 -22.21 18.64 -33.64
N SER A 628 -21.10 17.89 -33.68
CA SER A 628 -20.78 16.89 -32.66
C SER A 628 -20.69 17.49 -31.24
N LYS A 629 -20.03 18.65 -31.08
CA LYS A 629 -19.98 19.37 -29.79
C LYS A 629 -21.34 19.90 -29.36
N ARG A 630 -22.20 20.32 -30.29
CA ARG A 630 -23.59 20.73 -29.99
C ARG A 630 -24.44 19.53 -29.54
N ALA A 631 -24.31 18.39 -30.20
CA ALA A 631 -24.97 17.15 -29.80
C ALA A 631 -24.54 16.73 -28.38
N TYR A 632 -23.25 16.86 -28.06
CA TYR A 632 -22.74 16.62 -26.71
C TYR A 632 -23.28 17.62 -25.68
N ALA A 633 -23.35 18.92 -26.01
CA ALA A 633 -24.00 19.92 -25.15
C ALA A 633 -25.45 19.55 -24.83
N LYS A 634 -26.21 19.14 -25.85
CA LYS A 634 -27.59 18.68 -25.71
C LYS A 634 -27.67 17.46 -24.81
N GLN A 635 -26.79 16.47 -25.01
CA GLN A 635 -26.72 15.26 -24.19
C GLN A 635 -26.49 15.58 -22.71
N ILE A 636 -25.55 16.49 -22.39
CA ILE A 636 -25.31 16.91 -21.00
C ILE A 636 -26.58 17.53 -20.39
N LEU A 637 -27.21 18.47 -21.09
CA LEU A 637 -28.42 19.14 -20.58
C LEU A 637 -29.58 18.15 -20.39
N ASP A 638 -29.77 17.23 -21.32
CA ASP A 638 -30.80 16.19 -21.24
C ASP A 638 -30.52 15.22 -20.09
N ASN A 639 -29.26 14.81 -19.88
CA ASN A 639 -28.87 14.00 -18.74
C ASN A 639 -29.21 14.70 -17.40
N ARG A 640 -28.89 16.00 -17.28
CA ARG A 640 -29.22 16.78 -16.07
C ARG A 640 -30.73 16.95 -15.88
N ARG A 641 -31.51 17.12 -16.95
CA ARG A 641 -32.99 17.14 -16.88
C ARG A 641 -33.54 15.80 -16.39
N THR A 642 -33.03 14.69 -16.91
CA THR A 642 -33.40 13.34 -16.49
C THR A 642 -33.10 13.12 -15.02
N GLN A 643 -31.90 13.48 -14.57
CA GLN A 643 -31.50 13.39 -13.16
C GLN A 643 -32.40 14.22 -12.24
N LEU A 644 -32.74 15.46 -12.65
CA LEU A 644 -33.65 16.31 -11.89
C LEU A 644 -35.07 15.73 -11.82
N ASN A 645 -35.58 15.17 -12.91
CA ASN A 645 -36.90 14.51 -12.94
C ASN A 645 -36.93 13.28 -12.00
N LEU A 646 -35.87 12.46 -12.01
CA LEU A 646 -35.73 11.34 -11.08
C LEU A 646 -35.83 11.81 -9.61
N LEU A 647 -35.17 12.90 -9.24
CA LEU A 647 -35.28 13.45 -7.88
C LEU A 647 -36.68 13.98 -7.57
N GLU A 648 -37.34 14.67 -8.51
CA GLU A 648 -38.72 15.14 -8.32
C GLU A 648 -39.70 13.97 -8.12
N ARG A 649 -39.54 12.88 -8.90
CA ARG A 649 -40.32 11.64 -8.72
C ARG A 649 -40.07 11.01 -7.35
N TYR A 650 -38.81 10.96 -6.93
CA TYR A 650 -38.41 10.43 -5.63
C TYR A 650 -39.04 11.22 -4.47
N HIS A 651 -39.02 12.55 -4.53
CA HIS A 651 -39.62 13.39 -3.49
C HIS A 651 -41.15 13.26 -3.41
N ARG A 652 -41.82 12.96 -4.53
CA ARG A 652 -43.25 12.59 -4.57
C ARG A 652 -43.55 11.20 -3.97
N GLY A 653 -42.53 10.45 -3.55
CA GLY A 653 -42.67 9.10 -2.97
C GLY A 653 -42.87 8.00 -4.02
N GLU A 654 -42.65 8.30 -5.31
CA GLU A 654 -42.76 7.31 -6.37
C GLU A 654 -41.69 6.24 -6.22
N MET A 655 -42.05 4.97 -6.47
CA MET A 655 -41.06 3.92 -6.70
C MET A 655 -40.51 4.11 -8.12
N ILE A 656 -39.26 4.57 -8.20
CA ILE A 656 -38.56 4.73 -9.45
C ILE A 656 -38.05 3.36 -9.86
N HIS A 657 -38.48 2.88 -11.02
CA HIS A 657 -37.86 1.77 -11.73
C HIS A 657 -37.16 2.38 -12.94
N PHE A 658 -35.82 2.36 -12.93
CA PHE A 658 -35.05 3.11 -13.91
C PHE A 658 -35.27 2.55 -15.32
N THR A 659 -35.55 3.44 -16.27
CA THR A 659 -35.49 3.09 -17.69
C THR A 659 -34.06 3.05 -18.19
N THR A 660 -33.87 2.50 -19.39
CA THR A 660 -32.59 2.49 -20.08
C THR A 660 -31.97 3.89 -20.22
N ASN A 661 -32.76 4.88 -20.65
CA ASN A 661 -32.32 6.28 -20.75
C ASN A 661 -31.93 6.87 -19.39
N GLU A 662 -32.70 6.55 -18.35
CA GLU A 662 -32.44 7.03 -16.98
C GLU A 662 -31.15 6.43 -16.41
N LEU A 663 -30.86 5.16 -16.72
CA LEU A 663 -29.60 4.51 -16.39
C LEU A 663 -28.42 5.16 -17.12
N ALA A 664 -28.52 5.35 -18.44
CA ALA A 664 -27.48 6.01 -19.24
C ALA A 664 -27.20 7.45 -18.77
N ALA A 665 -28.23 8.18 -18.33
CA ALA A 665 -28.09 9.54 -17.84
C ALA A 665 -27.50 9.62 -16.42
N SER A 666 -27.63 8.57 -15.60
CA SER A 666 -27.37 8.67 -14.16
C SER A 666 -26.23 7.77 -13.67
N PHE A 667 -25.85 6.72 -14.38
CA PHE A 667 -24.82 5.78 -13.94
C PHE A 667 -23.56 5.88 -14.78
N ASN A 668 -22.43 6.06 -14.12
CA ASN A 668 -21.12 6.06 -14.75
C ASN A 668 -20.30 4.84 -14.27
N PRO A 669 -19.68 4.09 -15.19
CA PRO A 669 -18.74 3.04 -14.82
C PRO A 669 -17.46 3.64 -14.23
N ILE A 670 -16.97 3.03 -13.17
CA ILE A 670 -15.69 3.29 -12.50
C ILE A 670 -14.90 1.99 -12.55
N GLY A 671 -13.61 2.08 -12.88
CA GLY A 671 -12.76 0.91 -13.15
C GLY A 671 -12.49 0.74 -14.65
N LYS A 672 -11.89 -0.39 -15.04
CA LYS A 672 -11.55 -0.69 -16.44
C LYS A 672 -12.22 -2.01 -16.87
N PRO A 673 -13.56 -2.05 -16.96
CA PRO A 673 -14.25 -3.24 -17.44
C PRO A 673 -13.87 -3.52 -18.90
N ASP A 674 -13.90 -4.79 -19.31
CA ASP A 674 -13.73 -5.19 -20.71
C ASP A 674 -14.88 -4.67 -21.57
N SER A 675 -16.11 -4.66 -21.02
CA SER A 675 -17.26 -4.03 -21.64
C SER A 675 -18.37 -3.70 -20.63
N VAL A 676 -19.13 -2.64 -20.92
CA VAL A 676 -20.36 -2.28 -20.22
C VAL A 676 -21.41 -2.00 -21.29
N GLU A 677 -22.40 -2.87 -21.39
CA GLU A 677 -23.44 -2.79 -22.40
C GLU A 677 -24.79 -2.50 -21.73
N LEU A 678 -25.47 -1.48 -22.23
CA LEU A 678 -26.81 -1.13 -21.77
C LEU A 678 -27.85 -2.06 -22.41
N ARG A 679 -28.82 -2.55 -21.63
CA ARG A 679 -29.78 -3.60 -22.01
C ARG A 679 -31.16 -3.31 -21.44
N SER A 680 -32.19 -3.93 -22.02
CA SER A 680 -33.49 -4.01 -21.35
C SER A 680 -33.44 -5.02 -20.18
N SER A 681 -34.18 -4.74 -19.10
CA SER A 681 -34.39 -5.69 -17.99
C SER A 681 -34.94 -7.02 -18.49
N GLU A 682 -35.83 -6.98 -19.47
CA GLU A 682 -36.43 -8.18 -20.08
C GLU A 682 -35.35 -9.06 -20.71
N LYS A 683 -34.44 -8.49 -21.50
CA LYS A 683 -33.35 -9.26 -22.10
C LYS A 683 -32.41 -9.83 -21.04
N CYS A 684 -32.03 -9.04 -20.03
CA CYS A 684 -31.21 -9.55 -18.93
C CYS A 684 -31.89 -10.72 -18.18
N HIS A 685 -33.21 -10.65 -18.03
CA HIS A 685 -34.02 -11.69 -17.41
C HIS A 685 -34.09 -12.96 -18.29
N GLN A 686 -34.30 -12.80 -19.60
CA GLN A 686 -34.32 -13.91 -20.55
C GLN A 686 -32.98 -14.65 -20.58
N GLU A 687 -31.86 -13.93 -20.63
CA GLU A 687 -30.52 -14.53 -20.56
C GLU A 687 -30.32 -15.28 -19.23
N ALA A 688 -30.75 -14.70 -18.11
CA ALA A 688 -30.67 -15.35 -16.80
C ALA A 688 -31.51 -16.64 -16.74
N MET A 689 -32.70 -16.65 -17.35
CA MET A 689 -33.57 -17.83 -17.42
C MET A 689 -33.00 -18.91 -18.35
N GLN A 690 -32.47 -18.52 -19.51
CA GLN A 690 -31.83 -19.44 -20.45
C GLN A 690 -30.65 -20.15 -19.76
N MET A 691 -29.78 -19.39 -19.09
CA MET A 691 -28.66 -19.94 -18.34
C MET A 691 -29.10 -20.87 -17.19
N ALA A 692 -30.20 -20.53 -16.50
CA ALA A 692 -30.76 -21.41 -15.47
C ALA A 692 -31.22 -22.76 -16.05
N ARG A 693 -31.86 -22.76 -17.22
CA ARG A 693 -32.30 -23.99 -17.92
C ARG A 693 -31.12 -24.84 -18.38
N GLU A 694 -30.10 -24.21 -18.96
CA GLU A 694 -28.86 -24.89 -19.41
C GLU A 694 -28.10 -25.52 -18.23
N PHE A 695 -28.18 -24.92 -17.04
CA PHE A 695 -27.53 -25.41 -15.83
C PHE A 695 -28.32 -26.50 -15.09
N GLU A 696 -29.65 -26.45 -15.15
CA GLU A 696 -30.53 -27.50 -14.61
C GLU A 696 -30.54 -28.76 -15.51
N GLY A 697 -30.33 -28.61 -16.82
CA GLY A 697 -30.22 -29.71 -17.78
C GLY A 697 -28.90 -30.51 -17.76
N SER A 698 -27.97 -30.22 -16.83
CA SER A 698 -26.69 -30.93 -16.74
C SER A 698 -26.70 -32.14 -15.78
N ASP A 699 -27.83 -32.45 -15.16
CA ASP A 699 -28.07 -33.73 -14.47
C ASP A 699 -29.32 -34.38 -15.07
N ALA A 700 -29.09 -35.58 -15.64
CA ALA A 700 -30.04 -36.51 -16.24
C ALA A 700 -30.41 -36.31 -17.72
N ASN A 701 -30.08 -37.35 -18.50
CA ASN A 701 -30.86 -37.80 -19.66
C ASN A 701 -32.36 -37.60 -19.37
N ASP A 702 -32.96 -36.62 -20.02
CA ASP A 702 -34.33 -36.63 -20.54
C ASP A 702 -34.63 -35.20 -20.98
N LEU A 703 -34.53 -34.95 -22.29
CA LEU A 703 -35.35 -34.00 -23.06
C LEU A 703 -34.93 -34.12 -24.54
N ALA A 704 -35.21 -35.29 -25.11
CA ALA A 704 -35.60 -35.34 -26.51
C ALA A 704 -37.05 -34.83 -26.59
N GLU A 705 -37.34 -33.97 -27.56
CA GLU A 705 -38.66 -33.43 -27.90
C GLU A 705 -39.17 -32.23 -27.07
N ALA A 706 -38.56 -31.06 -27.27
CA ALA A 706 -39.29 -29.77 -27.32
C ALA A 706 -38.48 -28.74 -28.12
N ASP A 707 -38.96 -28.46 -29.34
CA ASP A 707 -38.71 -27.29 -30.20
C ASP A 707 -37.27 -26.93 -30.57
N ALA A 708 -36.73 -27.74 -31.48
CA ALA A 708 -35.72 -27.30 -32.43
C ALA A 708 -36.37 -26.39 -33.49
N ASP A 709 -36.43 -25.08 -33.23
CA ASP A 709 -36.62 -24.10 -34.32
C ASP A 709 -36.05 -22.69 -34.07
N ASP A 710 -35.30 -22.42 -32.98
CA ASP A 710 -34.75 -21.06 -32.75
C ASP A 710 -33.27 -20.99 -32.33
N ALA A 711 -32.51 -22.06 -32.55
CA ALA A 711 -31.10 -22.17 -32.14
C ALA A 711 -30.09 -21.59 -33.14
N SER A 712 -30.39 -20.46 -33.81
CA SER A 712 -29.44 -19.86 -34.77
C SER A 712 -29.26 -18.34 -34.76
N GLN A 713 -29.90 -17.61 -33.84
CA GLN A 713 -29.61 -16.17 -33.69
C GLN A 713 -28.60 -15.95 -32.56
N VAL A 714 -27.35 -15.65 -32.92
CA VAL A 714 -26.46 -14.89 -32.04
C VAL A 714 -27.27 -13.71 -31.50
N PRO A 715 -27.37 -13.47 -30.17
CA PRO A 715 -28.23 -12.43 -29.64
C PRO A 715 -27.90 -11.10 -30.28
N ARG A 716 -28.81 -10.57 -31.10
CA ARG A 716 -28.63 -9.25 -31.72
C ARG A 716 -28.46 -8.22 -30.60
N ASN A 717 -27.49 -7.33 -30.74
CA ASN A 717 -27.39 -6.19 -29.82
C ASN A 717 -28.66 -5.33 -29.97
N GLU A 718 -29.35 -5.10 -28.86
CA GLU A 718 -30.46 -4.12 -28.80
C GLU A 718 -29.89 -2.75 -29.12
N SER A 719 -30.52 -2.02 -30.04
CA SER A 719 -30.15 -0.62 -30.27
C SER A 719 -30.77 0.27 -29.18
N LEU A 720 -30.09 1.36 -28.81
CA LEU A 720 -30.56 2.27 -27.75
C LEU A 720 -31.98 2.82 -28.04
N ASP A 721 -32.28 3.09 -29.31
CA ASP A 721 -33.60 3.59 -29.73
C ASP A 721 -34.73 2.57 -29.49
N GLU A 722 -34.44 1.26 -29.53
CA GLU A 722 -35.43 0.20 -29.30
C GLU A 722 -35.78 0.02 -27.82
N ILE A 723 -34.87 0.38 -26.91
CA ILE A 723 -34.97 0.10 -25.47
C ILE A 723 -35.05 1.35 -24.58
N ALA A 724 -35.11 2.53 -25.17
CA ALA A 724 -34.91 3.82 -24.51
C ALA A 724 -35.78 4.02 -23.24
N ASP A 725 -37.06 3.65 -23.29
CA ASP A 725 -38.05 3.93 -22.23
C ASP A 725 -38.58 2.67 -21.51
N VAL A 726 -37.98 1.50 -21.73
CA VAL A 726 -38.30 0.30 -20.94
C VAL A 726 -37.38 0.19 -19.72
N ALA A 727 -37.80 -0.61 -18.73
CA ALA A 727 -36.95 -0.96 -17.59
C ALA A 727 -35.58 -1.46 -18.07
N GLY A 728 -34.51 -0.89 -17.51
CA GLY A 728 -33.14 -1.09 -18.00
C GLY A 728 -32.26 -1.94 -17.10
N GLY A 729 -31.12 -2.34 -17.67
CA GLY A 729 -30.03 -3.00 -17.00
C GLY A 729 -28.70 -2.83 -17.74
N PHE A 730 -27.65 -3.42 -17.18
CA PHE A 730 -26.33 -3.50 -17.77
C PHE A 730 -25.88 -4.96 -17.84
N ARG A 731 -25.24 -5.31 -18.96
CA ARG A 731 -24.36 -6.47 -19.05
C ARG A 731 -22.93 -5.97 -18.93
N VAL A 732 -22.20 -6.50 -17.96
CA VAL A 732 -20.81 -6.11 -17.70
C VAL A 732 -19.92 -7.32 -17.90
N ALA A 733 -18.84 -7.13 -18.66
CA ALA A 733 -17.71 -8.04 -18.71
C ALA A 733 -16.49 -7.36 -18.09
N THR A 734 -15.81 -8.05 -17.21
CA THR A 734 -14.59 -7.57 -16.55
C THR A 734 -13.62 -8.72 -16.35
N ASP A 735 -12.34 -8.43 -16.16
CA ASP A 735 -11.39 -9.46 -15.70
C ASP A 735 -11.91 -10.02 -14.37
N TRP A 736 -11.90 -11.35 -14.24
CA TRP A 736 -12.27 -12.05 -13.00
C TRP A 736 -11.57 -11.48 -11.76
N LEU A 737 -10.36 -10.92 -11.89
CA LEU A 737 -9.58 -10.32 -10.82
C LEU A 737 -9.87 -8.83 -10.59
N ASP A 738 -10.65 -8.15 -11.43
CA ASP A 738 -11.00 -6.76 -11.17
C ASP A 738 -11.98 -6.70 -9.99
N TYR A 739 -11.43 -6.37 -8.83
CA TYR A 739 -12.15 -6.22 -7.57
C TYR A 739 -12.68 -4.80 -7.34
N THR A 740 -12.58 -3.91 -8.34
CA THR A 740 -12.77 -2.46 -8.22
C THR A 740 -13.74 -1.84 -9.23
N PHE A 741 -14.48 -2.63 -10.00
CA PHE A 741 -15.49 -2.11 -10.93
C PHE A 741 -16.79 -1.68 -10.23
N LEU A 742 -17.27 -0.46 -10.50
CA LEU A 742 -18.54 0.05 -9.95
C LEU A 742 -19.33 0.85 -11.00
N LEU A 743 -20.64 0.61 -11.06
CA LEU A 743 -21.62 1.52 -11.65
C LEU A 743 -22.05 2.51 -10.56
N ARG A 744 -21.55 3.74 -10.65
CA ARG A 744 -21.84 4.79 -9.68
C ARG A 744 -23.00 5.66 -10.16
N ASN A 745 -24.05 5.76 -9.35
CA ASN A 745 -25.10 6.74 -9.57
C ASN A 745 -24.58 8.15 -9.26
N GLN A 746 -24.76 9.06 -10.21
CA GLN A 746 -24.42 10.49 -10.10
C GLN A 746 -25.44 11.26 -9.24
N ILE A 747 -26.61 10.67 -8.99
CA ILE A 747 -27.64 11.20 -8.11
C ILE A 747 -27.46 10.61 -6.72
N ARG A 748 -27.39 11.49 -5.73
CA ARG A 748 -27.50 11.16 -4.31
C ARG A 748 -28.94 11.38 -3.85
N TYR A 749 -29.55 10.36 -3.30
CA TYR A 749 -30.94 10.40 -2.84
C TYR A 749 -31.00 10.71 -1.34
N PRO A 750 -31.85 11.67 -0.90
CA PRO A 750 -32.02 11.93 0.53
C PRO A 750 -32.53 10.70 1.28
N LEU A 751 -31.94 10.42 2.45
CA LEU A 751 -32.40 9.36 3.34
C LEU A 751 -33.66 9.78 4.14
N PRO A 752 -34.49 8.82 4.61
CA PRO A 752 -34.37 7.38 4.41
C PRO A 752 -34.83 6.91 3.03
N ALA A 753 -34.17 5.87 2.50
CA ALA A 753 -34.33 5.39 1.13
C ALA A 753 -34.25 3.86 1.04
N THR A 754 -34.98 3.29 0.07
CA THR A 754 -34.82 1.91 -0.38
C THR A 754 -34.10 1.88 -1.71
N TYR A 755 -33.12 0.98 -1.83
CA TYR A 755 -32.42 0.67 -3.07
C TYR A 755 -32.56 -0.81 -3.38
N GLU A 756 -32.86 -1.17 -4.63
CA GLU A 756 -33.02 -2.56 -5.07
C GLU A 756 -32.39 -2.78 -6.45
N VAL A 757 -31.77 -3.94 -6.64
CA VAL A 757 -31.22 -4.39 -7.93
C VAL A 757 -31.30 -5.91 -8.05
N THR A 758 -31.45 -6.42 -9.26
CA THR A 758 -31.30 -7.85 -9.56
C THR A 758 -29.93 -8.09 -10.20
N VAL A 759 -29.20 -9.09 -9.69
CA VAL A 759 -27.89 -9.51 -10.19
C VAL A 759 -28.00 -10.93 -10.73
N SER A 760 -27.43 -11.18 -11.92
CA SER A 760 -27.33 -12.52 -12.51
C SER A 760 -25.93 -12.77 -13.09
N PHE A 761 -25.34 -13.93 -12.80
CA PHE A 761 -24.02 -14.32 -13.32
C PHE A 761 -24.17 -15.21 -14.56
N ILE A 762 -23.62 -14.76 -15.68
CA ILE A 762 -23.70 -15.44 -16.98
C ILE A 762 -22.49 -16.35 -17.15
N GLU A 763 -21.29 -15.77 -17.25
CA GLU A 763 -20.03 -16.50 -17.39
C GLU A 763 -19.25 -16.46 -16.09
N ALA A 764 -18.45 -17.51 -15.83
CA ALA A 764 -17.57 -17.56 -14.66
C ALA A 764 -18.31 -17.34 -13.31
N PRO A 765 -19.39 -18.09 -13.01
CA PRO A 765 -20.18 -17.91 -11.78
C PRO A 765 -19.37 -18.11 -10.49
N ASN A 766 -18.15 -18.63 -10.60
CA ASN A 766 -17.23 -18.89 -9.51
C ASN A 766 -16.31 -17.72 -9.13
N SER A 767 -16.58 -16.51 -9.63
CA SER A 767 -15.85 -15.32 -9.19
C SER A 767 -15.94 -15.13 -7.67
N PRO A 768 -14.79 -15.07 -6.98
CA PRO A 768 -14.74 -14.92 -5.53
C PRO A 768 -15.05 -13.47 -5.09
N HIS A 769 -15.01 -12.51 -6.01
CA HIS A 769 -15.29 -11.10 -5.72
C HIS A 769 -16.77 -10.78 -5.69
N GLY A 770 -17.61 -11.50 -6.46
CA GLY A 770 -19.05 -11.29 -6.51
C GLY A 770 -19.48 -9.89 -7.01
N VAL A 771 -20.76 -9.58 -6.85
CA VAL A 771 -21.33 -8.25 -7.15
C VAL A 771 -22.06 -7.75 -5.91
N SER A 772 -21.78 -6.49 -5.55
CA SER A 772 -22.31 -5.79 -4.38
C SER A 772 -23.35 -4.75 -4.77
N LEU A 773 -24.42 -4.67 -3.99
CA LEU A 773 -25.25 -3.48 -3.84
C LEU A 773 -24.68 -2.66 -2.67
N LEU A 774 -24.26 -1.43 -2.93
CA LEU A 774 -23.53 -0.58 -1.99
C LEU A 774 -24.25 0.76 -1.80
N CYS A 775 -24.36 1.20 -0.55
CA CYS A 775 -24.71 2.58 -0.22
C CYS A 775 -23.64 3.19 0.67
N GLY A 776 -23.11 4.34 0.28
CA GLY A 776 -21.90 4.95 0.84
C GLY A 776 -20.64 4.67 0.01
N PRO A 777 -19.44 4.92 0.56
CA PRO A 777 -18.19 4.92 -0.19
C PRO A 777 -17.69 3.51 -0.49
N ASP A 778 -16.81 3.42 -1.49
CA ASP A 778 -16.25 2.18 -2.05
C ASP A 778 -14.86 1.82 -1.52
N GLY A 779 -14.27 2.66 -0.66
CA GLY A 779 -12.94 2.43 -0.07
C GLY A 779 -11.76 2.62 -1.03
N SER A 780 -11.99 2.98 -2.30
CA SER A 780 -10.96 3.06 -3.36
C SER A 780 -10.42 4.48 -3.64
N GLY A 781 -10.69 5.45 -2.75
CA GLY A 781 -9.91 6.70 -2.70
C GLY A 781 -10.60 7.99 -3.18
N GLY A 782 -11.93 8.07 -3.18
CA GLY A 782 -12.60 9.37 -3.07
C GLY A 782 -12.39 9.97 -1.67
N LEU A 783 -12.63 11.27 -1.49
CA LEU A 783 -12.55 12.00 -0.21
C LEU A 783 -13.51 11.51 0.90
N MET A 784 -14.07 10.31 0.74
CA MET A 784 -15.16 9.74 1.51
C MET A 784 -14.69 8.62 2.45
N ASN A 785 -13.41 8.58 2.79
CA ASN A 785 -12.83 7.53 3.67
C ASN A 785 -13.29 7.62 5.14
N GLU A 786 -14.14 8.58 5.49
CA GLU A 786 -14.85 8.63 6.77
C GLU A 786 -16.33 8.26 6.68
N LEU A 787 -16.89 8.12 5.46
CA LEU A 787 -18.31 7.88 5.28
C LEU A 787 -18.74 6.46 5.62
N ARG A 788 -19.46 6.22 6.72
CA ARG A 788 -19.92 4.86 7.01
C ARG A 788 -21.13 4.45 6.14
N GLY A 789 -20.90 3.56 5.20
CA GLY A 789 -21.87 2.87 4.36
C GLY A 789 -22.03 1.38 4.68
N THR A 790 -22.85 0.71 3.89
CA THR A 790 -23.06 -0.74 3.96
C THR A 790 -23.20 -1.34 2.58
N GLN A 791 -22.80 -2.61 2.44
CA GLN A 791 -23.04 -3.40 1.24
C GLN A 791 -23.68 -4.74 1.55
N ILE A 792 -24.40 -5.27 0.56
CA ILE A 792 -24.71 -6.69 0.42
C ILE A 792 -24.11 -7.21 -0.88
N ARG A 793 -23.34 -8.28 -0.78
CA ARG A 793 -22.64 -8.92 -1.88
C ARG A 793 -23.18 -10.30 -2.13
N PHE A 794 -23.38 -10.59 -3.41
CA PHE A 794 -23.69 -11.91 -3.92
C PHE A 794 -22.50 -12.48 -4.69
N SER A 795 -21.92 -13.58 -4.20
CA SER A 795 -20.86 -14.34 -4.86
C SER A 795 -21.32 -15.78 -5.03
N PRO A 796 -21.97 -16.14 -6.15
CA PRO A 796 -22.55 -17.46 -6.34
C PRO A 796 -21.53 -18.59 -6.21
N GLY A 797 -20.32 -18.46 -6.77
CA GLY A 797 -19.34 -19.54 -6.66
C GLY A 797 -18.17 -19.29 -5.73
N GLY A 798 -18.16 -18.15 -5.01
CA GLY A 798 -17.71 -18.16 -3.61
C GLY A 798 -18.66 -18.96 -2.71
N GLY A 799 -19.91 -19.16 -3.13
CA GLY A 799 -20.92 -19.89 -2.38
C GLY A 799 -21.44 -19.12 -1.18
N PHE A 800 -21.46 -17.78 -1.24
CA PHE A 800 -21.88 -16.96 -0.12
C PHE A 800 -22.62 -15.67 -0.51
N LEU A 801 -23.44 -15.21 0.44
CA LEU A 801 -23.84 -13.82 0.58
C LEU A 801 -22.98 -13.20 1.68
N LEU A 802 -22.58 -11.95 1.52
CA LEU A 802 -21.76 -11.24 2.51
C LEU A 802 -22.24 -9.80 2.65
N THR A 803 -22.48 -9.37 3.88
CA THR A 803 -22.63 -7.94 4.20
C THR A 803 -21.36 -7.43 4.86
N ASP A 804 -21.03 -6.18 4.61
CA ASP A 804 -19.91 -5.47 5.23
C ASP A 804 -20.26 -3.99 5.41
N GLU A 805 -19.60 -3.33 6.35
CA GLU A 805 -19.65 -1.88 6.54
C GLU A 805 -18.43 -1.23 5.88
N LEU A 806 -18.67 -0.18 5.09
CA LEU A 806 -17.61 0.55 4.38
C LEU A 806 -17.50 1.98 4.91
N PRO A 807 -16.36 2.68 4.82
CA PRO A 807 -15.06 2.13 4.50
C PRO A 807 -14.59 1.30 5.68
N GLU A 808 -14.02 0.16 5.35
CA GLU A 808 -13.19 -0.60 6.26
C GLU A 808 -12.01 0.30 6.64
N ARG A 809 -11.93 0.78 7.89
CA ARG A 809 -10.68 1.38 8.37
C ARG A 809 -9.59 0.33 8.20
N TRP A 810 -8.65 0.53 7.26
CA TRP A 810 -7.50 -0.34 7.05
C TRP A 810 -6.84 -0.66 8.40
N GLY A 811 -6.91 -1.93 8.81
CA GLY A 811 -6.30 -2.43 10.06
C GLY A 811 -7.25 -2.93 11.15
N LYS A 812 -8.58 -2.92 10.95
CA LYS A 812 -9.52 -3.65 11.81
C LYS A 812 -10.11 -4.84 11.05
N THR A 813 -10.32 -5.97 11.73
CA THR A 813 -11.04 -7.12 11.16
C THR A 813 -12.39 -6.62 10.61
N PRO A 814 -12.72 -6.85 9.33
CA PRO A 814 -13.96 -6.33 8.76
C PRO A 814 -15.15 -6.86 9.56
N ILE A 815 -16.14 -5.99 9.86
CA ILE A 815 -17.38 -6.43 10.49
C ILE A 815 -18.29 -6.95 9.38
N PHE A 816 -17.94 -8.12 8.87
CA PHE A 816 -18.72 -8.79 7.85
C PHE A 816 -19.54 -9.92 8.44
N ARG A 817 -20.74 -10.12 7.90
CA ARG A 817 -21.53 -11.32 8.15
C ARG A 817 -21.66 -12.08 6.84
N GLN A 818 -21.32 -13.37 6.88
CA GLN A 818 -21.32 -14.24 5.73
C GLN A 818 -22.35 -15.35 5.90
N TRP A 819 -23.16 -15.59 4.88
CA TRP A 819 -24.10 -16.70 4.80
C TRP A 819 -23.67 -17.64 3.68
N ILE A 820 -23.46 -18.92 4.00
CA ILE A 820 -23.10 -19.93 3.01
C ILE A 820 -24.36 -20.36 2.25
N LEU A 821 -24.31 -20.28 0.93
CA LEU A 821 -25.35 -20.72 0.00
C LEU A 821 -25.32 -22.25 -0.16
N LYS A 822 -25.49 -23.01 0.93
CA LYS A 822 -25.44 -24.49 0.89
C LYS A 822 -26.59 -25.04 0.03
N GLY A 823 -26.25 -25.76 -1.04
CA GLY A 823 -27.21 -26.47 -1.89
C GLY A 823 -27.98 -25.60 -2.89
N THR A 824 -27.81 -24.27 -2.90
CA THR A 824 -28.49 -23.41 -3.89
C THR A 824 -27.55 -23.09 -5.05
N LYS A 825 -27.76 -23.76 -6.20
CA LYS A 825 -27.13 -23.49 -7.50
C LYS A 825 -27.57 -22.15 -8.16
N LYS A 826 -28.26 -21.28 -7.42
CA LYS A 826 -28.88 -20.07 -7.97
C LYS A 826 -27.82 -19.03 -8.35
N ARG A 827 -27.81 -18.63 -9.62
CA ARG A 827 -26.93 -17.58 -10.19
C ARG A 827 -27.56 -16.20 -10.24
N THR A 828 -28.82 -16.09 -9.81
CA THR A 828 -29.58 -14.85 -9.81
C THR A 828 -30.11 -14.54 -8.41
N ARG A 829 -30.01 -13.27 -8.01
CA ARG A 829 -30.49 -12.75 -6.73
C ARG A 829 -31.05 -11.34 -6.90
N ARG A 830 -32.16 -11.05 -6.23
CA ARG A 830 -32.62 -9.69 -5.99
C ARG A 830 -32.08 -9.20 -4.66
N LEU A 831 -31.31 -8.13 -4.69
CA LEU A 831 -30.69 -7.51 -3.53
C LEU A 831 -31.42 -6.21 -3.23
N ARG A 832 -31.77 -5.98 -1.96
CA ARG A 832 -32.39 -4.74 -1.51
C ARG A 832 -31.79 -4.25 -0.20
N LEU A 833 -31.58 -2.94 -0.11
CA LEU A 833 -31.15 -2.22 1.08
C LEU A 833 -32.19 -1.16 1.44
N ASP A 834 -32.72 -1.22 2.66
CA ASP A 834 -33.49 -0.14 3.27
C ASP A 834 -32.57 0.61 4.24
N ILE A 835 -32.41 1.91 4.05
CA ILE A 835 -31.36 2.71 4.70
C ILE A 835 -31.96 3.95 5.33
N GLY A 836 -31.61 4.20 6.59
CA GLY A 836 -31.82 5.46 7.28
C GLY A 836 -30.54 5.96 7.94
N GLU A 837 -30.61 7.10 8.61
CA GLU A 837 -29.45 7.70 9.28
C GLU A 837 -28.95 6.85 10.47
N SER A 838 -29.87 6.16 11.15
CA SER A 838 -29.57 5.35 12.34
C SER A 838 -29.45 3.84 12.08
N GLY A 839 -29.44 3.39 10.83
CA GLY A 839 -29.20 1.98 10.50
C GLY A 839 -29.78 1.52 9.18
N TYR A 840 -29.73 0.21 8.96
CA TYR A 840 -30.14 -0.42 7.69
C TYR A 840 -30.76 -1.80 7.87
N ARG A 841 -31.56 -2.21 6.88
CA ARG A 841 -32.08 -3.58 6.69
C ARG A 841 -31.69 -4.09 5.30
N ILE A 842 -31.34 -5.37 5.23
CA ILE A 842 -30.92 -6.07 4.01
C ILE A 842 -31.94 -7.15 3.69
N PHE A 843 -32.39 -7.16 2.43
CA PHE A 843 -33.30 -8.16 1.91
C PHE A 843 -32.67 -8.87 0.71
N VAL A 844 -32.93 -10.17 0.61
CA VAL A 844 -32.52 -11.00 -0.53
C VAL A 844 -33.73 -11.80 -1.00
N ASP A 845 -34.06 -11.70 -2.29
CA ASP A 845 -35.22 -12.34 -2.90
C ASP A 845 -36.55 -12.02 -2.16
N GLY A 846 -36.63 -10.85 -1.53
CA GLY A 846 -37.80 -10.37 -0.77
C GLY A 846 -37.81 -10.76 0.71
N GLU A 847 -36.90 -11.61 1.17
CA GLU A 847 -36.78 -12.02 2.57
C GLU A 847 -35.74 -11.17 3.30
N GLN A 848 -36.06 -10.71 4.53
CA GLN A 848 -35.11 -9.97 5.36
C GLN A 848 -33.98 -10.91 5.81
N LEU A 849 -32.76 -10.61 5.40
CA LEU A 849 -31.56 -11.40 5.72
C LEU A 849 -30.83 -10.86 6.95
N HIS A 850 -30.78 -9.54 7.09
CA HIS A 850 -29.98 -8.88 8.12
C HIS A 850 -30.52 -7.48 8.43
N GLU A 851 -30.26 -7.01 9.64
CA GLU A 851 -30.49 -5.63 10.03
C GLU A 851 -29.43 -5.20 11.04
N ARG A 852 -29.16 -3.90 11.11
CA ARG A 852 -28.23 -3.33 12.06
C ARG A 852 -28.59 -1.88 12.36
N GLN A 853 -28.71 -1.55 13.64
CA GLN A 853 -28.85 -0.18 14.11
C GLN A 853 -27.46 0.41 14.34
N THR A 854 -27.05 1.33 13.47
CA THR A 854 -25.78 2.03 13.58
C THR A 854 -25.82 3.30 12.76
N SER A 855 -25.17 4.36 13.22
CA SER A 855 -25.10 5.61 12.45
C SER A 855 -24.35 5.37 11.13
N LEU A 856 -25.04 5.67 10.03
CA LEU A 856 -24.49 5.67 8.69
C LEU A 856 -24.28 7.11 8.23
N GLN A 857 -23.21 7.33 7.47
CA GLN A 857 -22.93 8.58 6.78
C GLN A 857 -22.81 8.27 5.29
N THR A 858 -23.90 7.90 4.63
CA THR A 858 -23.83 7.47 3.22
C THR A 858 -23.89 8.63 2.23
N SER A 859 -24.35 9.80 2.68
CA SER A 859 -24.69 10.96 1.85
C SER A 859 -25.62 10.62 0.68
N GLY A 860 -26.46 9.59 0.82
CA GLY A 860 -27.37 9.15 -0.24
C GLY A 860 -26.71 8.51 -1.46
N LEU A 861 -25.40 8.20 -1.38
CA LEU A 861 -24.62 7.62 -2.47
C LEU A 861 -25.04 6.16 -2.71
N PHE A 862 -25.31 5.84 -3.97
CA PHE A 862 -25.81 4.53 -4.41
C PHE A 862 -24.95 3.96 -5.55
N GLN A 863 -24.48 2.71 -5.41
CA GLN A 863 -23.53 2.09 -6.33
C GLN A 863 -23.77 0.57 -6.46
N VAL A 864 -23.43 -0.01 -7.61
CA VAL A 864 -23.51 -1.46 -7.86
C VAL A 864 -22.28 -1.95 -8.62
N GLY A 865 -21.65 -3.05 -8.20
CA GLY A 865 -20.54 -3.63 -8.95
C GLY A 865 -19.64 -4.57 -8.14
N CYS A 866 -18.47 -4.89 -8.67
CA CYS A 866 -17.46 -5.70 -8.00
C CYS A 866 -16.67 -4.81 -7.04
N ALA A 867 -16.95 -4.93 -5.73
CA ALA A 867 -16.20 -4.25 -4.69
C ALA A 867 -15.76 -5.27 -3.65
N SER A 868 -14.45 -5.54 -3.52
CA SER A 868 -13.90 -6.48 -2.54
C SER A 868 -12.68 -5.94 -1.82
N SER A 869 -12.69 -6.02 -0.48
CA SER A 869 -11.48 -5.80 0.33
C SER A 869 -10.54 -7.00 0.34
N ARG A 870 -11.00 -8.18 -0.11
CA ARG A 870 -10.16 -9.38 -0.27
C ARG A 870 -9.50 -9.40 -1.64
N ARG A 871 -8.18 -9.55 -1.65
CA ARG A 871 -7.37 -9.91 -2.83
C ARG A 871 -7.21 -11.44 -2.89
N PHE A 872 -7.36 -12.03 -4.06
CA PHE A 872 -7.12 -13.46 -4.30
C PHE A 872 -5.96 -13.61 -5.29
N ASP A 873 -4.97 -14.44 -4.96
CA ASP A 873 -3.82 -14.70 -5.83
C ASP A 873 -4.19 -15.76 -6.89
N GLN A 874 -4.60 -15.35 -8.10
CA GLN A 874 -4.97 -16.25 -9.21
C GLN A 874 -4.61 -15.68 -10.60
N THR A 875 -4.71 -16.50 -11.64
CA THR A 875 -4.30 -16.18 -13.03
C THR A 875 -5.23 -15.15 -13.69
N PRO A 876 -4.72 -14.02 -14.21
CA PRO A 876 -5.50 -13.01 -14.94
C PRO A 876 -6.05 -13.51 -16.29
N GLY A 877 -7.03 -12.79 -16.86
CA GLY A 877 -7.47 -12.98 -18.25
C GLY A 877 -8.65 -13.92 -18.48
N ILE A 878 -9.39 -14.31 -17.43
CA ILE A 878 -10.67 -15.01 -17.58
C ILE A 878 -11.79 -13.97 -17.47
N PRO A 879 -12.64 -13.81 -18.49
CA PRO A 879 -13.74 -12.85 -18.43
C PRO A 879 -14.80 -13.30 -17.42
N HIS A 880 -15.29 -12.34 -16.65
CA HIS A 880 -16.39 -12.49 -15.71
C HIS A 880 -17.57 -11.64 -16.18
N VAL A 881 -18.66 -12.31 -16.57
CA VAL A 881 -19.81 -11.65 -17.22
C VAL A 881 -21.04 -11.76 -16.34
N PHE A 882 -21.63 -10.61 -15.99
CA PHE A 882 -22.83 -10.54 -15.18
C PHE A 882 -23.80 -9.47 -15.69
N ASN A 883 -25.08 -9.71 -15.43
CA ASN A 883 -26.16 -8.77 -15.65
C ASN A 883 -26.57 -8.12 -14.32
N VAL A 884 -26.77 -6.81 -14.34
CA VAL A 884 -27.40 -6.04 -13.25
C VAL A 884 -28.58 -5.28 -13.83
N TYR A 885 -29.79 -5.51 -13.31
CA TYR A 885 -31.02 -4.99 -13.91
C TYR A 885 -32.10 -4.80 -12.85
N ASP A 886 -33.23 -4.19 -13.24
CA ASP A 886 -34.31 -3.82 -12.31
C ASP A 886 -33.85 -2.92 -11.17
N PHE A 887 -33.06 -1.90 -11.52
CA PHE A 887 -32.67 -0.85 -10.60
C PHE A 887 -33.92 -0.13 -10.10
N ARG A 888 -34.06 -0.04 -8.77
CA ARG A 888 -35.15 0.68 -8.13
C ARG A 888 -34.67 1.53 -6.98
N VAL A 889 -35.31 2.69 -6.83
CA VAL A 889 -35.13 3.57 -5.68
C VAL A 889 -36.46 4.15 -5.24
N GLN A 890 -36.69 4.23 -3.93
CA GLN A 890 -37.91 4.79 -3.36
C GLN A 890 -37.62 5.49 -2.03
N LYS A 891 -38.28 6.62 -1.79
CA LYS A 891 -38.25 7.28 -0.49
C LYS A 891 -39.01 6.45 0.54
N LEU A 892 -38.39 6.19 1.69
CA LEU A 892 -39.06 5.54 2.80
C LEU A 892 -39.88 6.57 3.59
N GLU A 893 -41.14 6.24 3.90
CA GLU A 893 -41.98 7.08 4.77
C GLU A 893 -41.51 7.01 6.23
N GLU A 894 -41.07 5.83 6.67
CA GLU A 894 -40.51 5.58 7.99
C GLU A 894 -39.09 5.02 7.85
N PRO A 895 -38.11 5.54 8.61
CA PRO A 895 -36.75 5.00 8.60
C PRO A 895 -36.73 3.55 9.13
N PRO A 896 -35.73 2.72 8.76
CA PRO A 896 -35.62 1.34 9.26
C PRO A 896 -35.56 1.24 10.78
N PHE A 897 -35.02 2.27 11.44
CA PHE A 897 -34.97 2.43 12.90
C PHE A 897 -35.37 3.86 13.24
N SER A 898 -35.98 4.09 14.41
CA SER A 898 -36.33 5.44 14.85
C SER A 898 -35.08 6.29 15.05
N ASP A 899 -35.17 7.58 14.71
CA ASP A 899 -34.09 8.59 14.84
C ASP A 899 -33.75 8.94 16.29
N THR A 900 -34.02 8.05 17.25
CA THR A 900 -33.57 8.25 18.63
C THR A 900 -32.05 8.32 18.56
N PRO A 901 -31.43 9.47 18.88
CA PRO A 901 -29.99 9.56 18.81
C PRO A 901 -29.48 8.55 19.83
N SER A 902 -28.88 7.44 19.37
CA SER A 902 -27.79 6.91 20.17
C SER A 902 -26.72 8.00 20.08
N HIS A 903 -26.76 8.91 21.05
CA HIS A 903 -25.51 9.43 21.56
C HIS A 903 -24.78 8.22 22.11
N ASP A 904 -24.17 7.44 21.21
CA ASP A 904 -23.06 6.60 21.58
C ASP A 904 -21.90 7.57 21.85
N SER A 905 -22.00 8.22 23.00
CA SER A 905 -20.86 8.57 23.83
C SER A 905 -20.24 7.33 24.47
N GLU A 906 -20.63 6.13 24.05
CA GLU A 906 -19.98 4.88 24.39
C GLU A 906 -19.35 4.30 23.12
N PHE A 907 -18.02 4.43 23.01
CA PHE A 907 -17.22 3.43 22.34
C PHE A 907 -17.54 2.09 23.02
N LEU A 908 -18.55 1.39 22.52
CA LEU A 908 -19.11 0.20 23.14
C LEU A 908 -18.05 -0.91 23.24
N ASP A 909 -17.77 -1.26 24.50
CA ASP A 909 -17.32 -2.57 24.97
C ASP A 909 -17.95 -3.68 24.14
N TRP A 910 -17.16 -4.68 23.73
CA TRP A 910 -17.68 -6.03 23.47
C TRP A 910 -16.73 -7.04 24.12
N GLU A 911 -17.19 -7.56 25.25
CA GLU A 911 -16.78 -8.86 25.78
C GLU A 911 -17.11 -9.95 24.75
N ALA A 912 -16.16 -10.85 24.54
CA ALA A 912 -16.37 -12.06 23.78
C ALA A 912 -17.16 -13.04 24.65
N ASP A 913 -18.46 -13.18 24.38
CA ASP A 913 -19.19 -14.38 24.80
C ASP A 913 -18.72 -15.55 23.94
N SER A 914 -17.64 -16.17 24.40
CA SER A 914 -17.26 -17.53 24.04
C SER A 914 -18.06 -18.52 24.87
N GLU A 915 -19.29 -18.85 24.45
CA GLU A 915 -19.94 -20.11 24.88
C GLU A 915 -20.71 -20.78 23.73
N GLY A 916 -20.27 -22.00 23.39
CA GLY A 916 -21.07 -23.06 22.80
C GLY A 916 -21.33 -22.98 21.29
N PHE A 917 -20.69 -23.82 20.48
CA PHE A 917 -21.01 -25.23 20.30
C PHE A 917 -20.06 -25.86 19.27
N LEU A 918 -19.75 -27.14 19.53
CA LEU A 918 -19.03 -28.09 18.67
C LEU A 918 -19.58 -28.19 17.25
#